data_AF-A0A1I1VLB2-F1
#
_entry.id   AF-A0A1I1VLB2-F1
#
_cell.length_a   1.000
_cell.length_b   1.000
_cell.length_c   1.000
_cell.angle_alpha   90.00
_cell.angle_beta   90.00
_cell.angle_gamma   90.00
#
_symmetry.space_group_name_H-M   'P 1'
#
loop_
_entity.id
_entity.type
_entity.pdbx_description
1 polymer ?
#
loop_
_entity_poly.entity_id
_entity_poly.type
_entity_poly.pdbx_seq_one_letter_code
_entity_poly.pdbx_strand_id
1 'polypeptide(L)'
;MRRYMYLNCKTFFSYRYGTFSTEGLVNAAVEAGATSVALTNINNTADAWDFVDFCRQADINPILGTEIRNGDLLCYLLIAKNNTGFLHINRFLTEYLHLKKDFPERPVIDENVWVIYPLGTITPDQLKANELIGIQTTEVNKLYSMDLIPYSTKFVIRHPVTFQNPTYYSVHRLLRAVDKNIILSKQEDLHKAGSHESFMPITTIMDRFKQYPQIVTNTLRIMEACEIQIEFKTDKNKIAFTTSREDDRILLEKLALDGLQYRYGKKNKLAAERVAKELRIINELAFNSYFLIAWDVIRYARDRRFFYVGRGSGANSIVAYCLLITDVDPIELDLYFERFLNPYRTTPPDFDIDFSWKDRDEIIDYILKRYGKDHVALLGMHTTFQHRAIIRELGKVYGLPKAEIDALSKGDYNKKDRNHQQIVRFGGLMKDFPNHVSIHPGGMLISELPIACYTALEMPPKGFPTTQIDMFVAENIGLFKLDILSQRGLGHIKDTVELIKEHHNIDIDIHQVEKFKKDKRVAAQLKSADTIGCFYIESPSMRGVLKKLRCDDYLTLTAASSIIRPGVGSSGMMAQYIWRYHNRHKFEYLHPKMRELLEETFGVMVYQEDVIKVAHYFGGLDMGEADILRRAMSGKYRGKKEMERLETQFFLNCKERGYPENISKEVWRQIASFAGYSFSKAHSASFAVESYQSLYLKTYYPQEFMVAVINNFGGFYSHELYFHQLKKAGAEVHAPCINNSEYLTDFKDGKVYVGFIHIQSIQQKLTDTILAERSLNGPYLHLHDFIERTAVGIEQLNILIKVGAFRFTGKTKKQLLWEGNFLQVMNEEHVPERQALFHEDPVTFDLPDLPDDPIEDMLKEMELLGFPIGNVFDLVDDDITKYPLASQLSALLGHEVTVLVYLVTTKQTQTREKKELMHFGTFLDAAGEWLDTVHFPEATRNYPFQGRGFYRVTGKVTMEFDVYSVITTSMAKVGIKQSS
;
A
#
# COMPACT_ATOMS: atom_id res chain seq x y z
N MET A 1 -30.44 -9.32 40.49
CA MET A 1 -29.67 -10.00 39.42
C MET A 1 -28.23 -10.15 39.88
N ARG A 2 -27.62 -11.32 39.77
CA ARG A 2 -26.18 -11.48 40.04
C ARG A 2 -25.43 -10.83 38.87
N ARG A 3 -24.76 -9.70 39.13
CA ARG A 3 -23.94 -8.96 38.14
C ARG A 3 -22.48 -9.39 38.32
N TYR A 4 -21.78 -9.57 37.21
CA TYR A 4 -20.52 -10.31 37.11
C TYR A 4 -19.54 -9.57 36.21
N MET A 5 -18.24 -9.56 36.55
CA MET A 5 -17.39 -8.44 36.20
C MET A 5 -15.89 -8.76 35.96
N TYR A 6 -15.30 -8.12 34.95
CA TYR A 6 -13.86 -8.06 34.70
C TYR A 6 -13.44 -6.63 34.32
N LEU A 7 -12.46 -6.07 35.05
CA LEU A 7 -11.98 -4.68 34.87
C LEU A 7 -10.69 -4.54 34.06
N ASN A 8 -10.02 -5.65 33.76
CA ASN A 8 -8.72 -5.62 33.09
C ASN A 8 -8.65 -6.74 32.06
N CYS A 9 -9.04 -6.45 30.82
CA CYS A 9 -9.05 -7.41 29.73
C CYS A 9 -8.29 -6.87 28.52
N LYS A 10 -7.55 -7.75 27.85
CA LYS A 10 -6.71 -7.41 26.71
C LYS A 10 -7.05 -8.30 25.51
N THR A 11 -7.03 -7.69 24.34
CA THR A 11 -7.06 -8.39 23.05
C THR A 11 -5.68 -8.36 22.42
N PHE A 12 -5.52 -8.96 21.24
CA PHE A 12 -4.28 -8.91 20.47
C PHE A 12 -3.88 -7.50 20.01
N PHE A 13 -4.75 -6.50 20.19
CA PHE A 13 -4.44 -5.08 19.97
C PHE A 13 -3.59 -4.48 21.10
N SER A 14 -3.50 -5.16 22.25
CA SER A 14 -2.31 -5.06 23.10
C SER A 14 -1.15 -5.73 22.35
N TYR A 15 -0.52 -4.99 21.43
CA TYR A 15 0.40 -5.54 20.43
C TYR A 15 1.46 -6.42 21.07
N ARG A 16 1.64 -7.61 20.49
CA ARG A 16 2.60 -8.62 20.95
C ARG A 16 2.47 -8.94 22.45
N TYR A 17 1.26 -8.82 23.02
CA TYR A 17 0.99 -9.11 24.43
C TYR A 17 -0.30 -9.93 24.58
N GLY A 18 -1.47 -9.38 24.24
CA GLY A 18 -2.73 -10.11 24.34
C GLY A 18 -2.89 -11.14 23.23
N THR A 19 -3.73 -12.17 23.44
CA THR A 19 -3.94 -13.23 22.44
C THR A 19 -5.40 -13.48 22.07
N PHE A 20 -6.34 -12.75 22.68
CA PHE A 20 -7.75 -12.80 22.31
C PHE A 20 -8.03 -11.96 21.07
N SER A 21 -8.88 -12.46 20.17
CA SER A 21 -9.62 -11.57 19.27
C SER A 21 -10.67 -10.80 20.08
N THR A 22 -11.09 -9.65 19.58
CA THR A 22 -12.11 -8.82 20.24
C THR A 22 -13.41 -9.59 20.45
N GLU A 23 -13.94 -10.25 19.41
CA GLU A 23 -15.10 -11.15 19.51
C GLU A 23 -14.83 -12.34 20.46
N GLY A 24 -13.66 -12.96 20.37
CA GLY A 24 -13.29 -14.10 21.20
C GLY A 24 -13.21 -13.76 22.69
N LEU A 25 -12.80 -12.53 23.03
CA LEU A 25 -12.81 -12.02 24.40
C LEU A 25 -14.24 -11.91 24.93
N VAL A 26 -15.15 -11.33 24.13
CA VAL A 26 -16.56 -11.17 24.50
C VAL A 26 -17.23 -12.53 24.69
N ASN A 27 -17.04 -13.47 23.75
CA ASN A 27 -17.58 -14.82 23.85
C ASN A 27 -17.08 -15.55 25.10
N ALA A 28 -15.78 -15.48 25.40
CA ALA A 28 -15.22 -16.09 26.60
C ALA A 28 -15.73 -15.41 27.89
N ALA A 29 -16.04 -14.11 27.85
CA ALA A 29 -16.67 -13.42 28.97
C ALA A 29 -18.10 -13.88 29.22
N VAL A 30 -18.89 -14.11 28.17
CA VAL A 30 -20.23 -14.73 28.25
C VAL A 30 -20.14 -16.10 28.90
N GLU A 31 -19.21 -16.95 28.44
CA GLU A 31 -18.99 -18.29 29.01
C GLU A 31 -18.58 -18.25 30.49
N ALA A 32 -17.82 -17.22 30.89
CA ALA A 32 -17.45 -16.98 32.28
C ALA A 32 -18.61 -16.39 33.12
N GLY A 33 -19.74 -16.08 32.50
CA GLY A 33 -20.94 -15.54 33.12
C GLY A 33 -20.89 -14.03 33.38
N ALA A 34 -20.04 -13.27 32.70
CA ALA A 34 -19.94 -11.82 32.87
C ALA A 34 -21.19 -11.09 32.36
N THR A 35 -21.60 -10.03 33.07
CA THR A 35 -22.64 -9.09 32.62
C THR A 35 -22.07 -7.73 32.22
N SER A 36 -20.81 -7.47 32.59
CA SER A 36 -20.09 -6.24 32.27
C SER A 36 -18.59 -6.54 32.15
N VAL A 37 -17.94 -5.96 31.13
CA VAL A 37 -16.53 -6.23 30.83
C VAL A 37 -15.85 -4.94 30.42
N ALA A 38 -14.66 -4.67 30.96
CA ALA A 38 -13.81 -3.56 30.54
C ALA A 38 -12.73 -4.01 29.57
N LEU A 39 -12.67 -3.38 28.41
CA LEU A 39 -11.54 -3.48 27.50
C LEU A 39 -10.47 -2.47 27.92
N THR A 40 -9.28 -2.97 28.27
CA THR A 40 -8.15 -2.16 28.74
C THR A 40 -6.89 -2.59 27.99
N ASN A 41 -6.88 -2.39 26.68
CA ASN A 41 -5.69 -2.66 25.88
C ASN A 41 -4.52 -1.77 26.30
N ILE A 42 -3.30 -2.29 26.18
CA ILE A 42 -2.09 -1.61 26.63
C ILE A 42 -1.80 -0.42 25.72
N ASN A 43 -1.88 0.80 26.29
CA ASN A 43 -1.64 2.08 25.59
C ASN A 43 -2.41 2.21 24.25
N ASN A 44 -3.57 1.55 24.11
CA ASN A 44 -4.25 1.39 22.83
C ASN A 44 -5.79 1.33 22.97
N THR A 45 -6.49 1.85 21.96
CA THR A 45 -7.96 1.89 21.82
C THR A 45 -8.49 1.42 20.45
N ALA A 46 -7.65 0.73 19.65
CA ALA A 46 -7.90 0.37 18.25
C ALA A 46 -9.18 -0.44 17.97
N ASP A 47 -9.62 -1.27 18.91
CA ASP A 47 -10.79 -2.16 18.77
C ASP A 47 -11.92 -1.81 19.73
N ALA A 48 -11.90 -0.60 20.30
CA ALA A 48 -12.89 -0.14 21.26
C ALA A 48 -14.33 -0.23 20.73
N TRP A 49 -14.57 0.15 19.48
CA TRP A 49 -15.93 0.18 18.93
C TRP A 49 -16.44 -1.18 18.47
N ASP A 50 -15.57 -2.01 17.92
CA ASP A 50 -15.91 -3.42 17.63
C ASP A 50 -16.25 -4.15 18.93
N PHE A 51 -15.50 -3.90 20.00
CA PHE A 51 -15.80 -4.42 21.33
C PHE A 51 -17.18 -3.97 21.84
N VAL A 52 -17.51 -2.68 21.71
CA VAL A 52 -18.84 -2.16 22.07
C VAL A 52 -19.94 -2.85 21.27
N ASP A 53 -19.75 -3.05 19.96
CA ASP A 53 -20.73 -3.71 19.09
C ASP A 53 -20.93 -5.19 19.51
N PHE A 54 -19.85 -5.96 19.65
CA PHE A 54 -19.93 -7.37 20.08
C PHE A 54 -20.55 -7.52 21.47
N CYS A 55 -20.21 -6.65 22.43
CA CYS A 55 -20.82 -6.66 23.76
C CYS A 55 -22.33 -6.40 23.70
N ARG A 56 -22.78 -5.43 22.90
CA ARG A 56 -24.22 -5.14 22.74
C ARG A 56 -24.97 -6.31 22.11
N GLN A 57 -24.36 -6.97 21.12
CA GLN A 57 -24.94 -8.19 20.52
C GLN A 57 -25.03 -9.35 21.51
N ALA A 58 -24.14 -9.41 22.49
CA ALA A 58 -24.08 -10.42 23.55
C ALA A 58 -24.81 -10.04 24.85
N ASP A 59 -25.53 -8.90 24.89
CA ASP A 59 -26.19 -8.35 26.09
C ASP A 59 -25.25 -8.15 27.30
N ILE A 60 -24.01 -7.73 27.02
CA ILE A 60 -22.98 -7.36 28.01
C ILE A 60 -22.84 -5.83 28.01
N ASN A 61 -22.77 -5.21 29.20
CA ASN A 61 -22.42 -3.78 29.31
C ASN A 61 -20.94 -3.56 28.95
N PRO A 62 -20.61 -2.85 27.85
CA PRO A 62 -19.23 -2.59 27.46
C PRO A 62 -18.66 -1.41 28.25
N ILE A 63 -17.46 -1.59 28.79
CA ILE A 63 -16.71 -0.53 29.45
C ILE A 63 -15.41 -0.30 28.68
N LEU A 64 -15.13 0.96 28.33
CA LEU A 64 -13.92 1.32 27.60
C LEU A 64 -12.86 1.90 28.53
N GLY A 65 -11.61 1.55 28.28
CA GLY A 65 -10.47 2.00 29.05
C GLY A 65 -9.15 1.61 28.40
N THR A 66 -8.07 1.78 29.14
CA THR A 66 -6.73 1.38 28.69
C THR A 66 -5.87 1.00 29.90
N GLU A 67 -4.96 0.05 29.68
CA GLU A 67 -3.89 -0.25 30.62
C GLU A 67 -2.66 0.58 30.26
N ILE A 68 -2.24 1.48 31.15
CA ILE A 68 -1.09 2.35 30.90
C ILE A 68 0.20 1.69 31.36
N ARG A 69 1.17 1.60 30.44
CA ARG A 69 2.49 1.03 30.72
C ARG A 69 3.64 1.89 30.19
N ASN A 70 4.73 1.93 30.95
CA ASN A 70 6.05 2.38 30.51
C ASN A 70 6.93 1.15 30.31
N GLY A 71 7.19 0.78 29.06
CA GLY A 71 7.79 -0.51 28.74
C GLY A 71 6.92 -1.67 29.24
N ASP A 72 7.46 -2.54 30.10
CA ASP A 72 6.69 -3.63 30.70
C ASP A 72 6.00 -3.25 32.02
N LEU A 73 6.36 -2.09 32.61
CA LEU A 73 5.87 -1.67 33.92
C LEU A 73 4.44 -1.16 33.83
N LEU A 74 3.54 -1.81 34.57
CA LEU A 74 2.17 -1.35 34.77
C LEU A 74 2.15 -0.10 35.64
N CYS A 75 1.65 1.01 35.09
CA CYS A 75 1.47 2.26 35.82
C CYS A 75 0.09 2.31 36.49
N TYR A 76 -0.99 2.22 35.71
CA TYR A 76 -2.38 2.25 36.17
C TYR A 76 -3.34 1.83 35.05
N LEU A 77 -4.61 1.59 35.40
CA LEU A 77 -5.71 1.50 34.44
C LEU A 77 -6.47 2.82 34.40
N LEU A 78 -6.88 3.22 33.20
CA LEU A 78 -7.83 4.31 32.99
C LEU A 78 -9.14 3.71 32.49
N ILE A 79 -10.25 4.01 33.16
CA ILE A 79 -11.59 3.52 32.79
C ILE A 79 -12.51 4.71 32.55
N ALA A 80 -13.12 4.78 31.37
CA ALA A 80 -14.06 5.83 31.01
C ALA A 80 -15.40 5.60 31.71
N LYS A 81 -15.89 6.60 32.47
CA LYS A 81 -17.26 6.60 33.00
C LYS A 81 -18.30 6.78 31.89
N ASN A 82 -17.94 7.54 30.87
CA ASN A 82 -18.81 7.90 29.74
C ASN A 82 -17.99 8.31 28.51
N ASN A 83 -18.66 8.71 27.44
CA ASN A 83 -18.03 9.21 26.21
C ASN A 83 -17.04 10.37 26.46
N THR A 84 -17.32 11.27 27.41
CA THR A 84 -16.41 12.36 27.80
C THR A 84 -15.15 11.80 28.45
N GLY A 85 -15.29 10.82 29.35
CA GLY A 85 -14.16 10.08 29.92
C GLY A 85 -13.30 9.42 28.85
N PHE A 86 -13.92 8.80 27.84
CA PHE A 86 -13.20 8.16 26.73
C PHE A 86 -12.44 9.18 25.86
N LEU A 87 -13.04 10.34 25.58
CA LEU A 87 -12.36 11.46 24.93
C LEU A 87 -11.10 11.88 25.70
N HIS A 88 -11.18 12.01 27.03
CA HIS A 88 -10.03 12.39 27.85
C HIS A 88 -8.94 11.32 27.88
N ILE A 89 -9.31 10.03 27.91
CA ILE A 89 -8.35 8.93 27.79
C ILE A 89 -7.62 9.01 26.45
N ASN A 90 -8.34 9.20 25.34
CA ASN A 90 -7.74 9.26 24.01
C ASN A 90 -6.82 10.48 23.84
N ARG A 91 -7.20 11.65 24.36
CA ARG A 91 -6.33 12.84 24.38
C ARG A 91 -5.07 12.60 25.20
N PHE A 92 -5.21 12.01 26.38
CA PHE A 92 -4.09 11.67 27.24
C PHE A 92 -3.13 10.71 26.53
N LEU A 93 -3.61 9.59 25.98
CA LEU A 93 -2.78 8.66 25.19
C LEU A 93 -2.07 9.38 24.03
N THR A 94 -2.83 10.16 23.26
CA THR A 94 -2.31 10.90 22.10
C THR A 94 -1.14 11.79 22.45
N GLU A 95 -1.24 12.56 23.54
CA GLU A 95 -0.18 13.48 23.96
C GLU A 95 1.15 12.75 24.23
N TYR A 96 1.12 11.69 25.05
CA TYR A 96 2.33 10.97 25.43
C TYR A 96 2.90 10.13 24.29
N LEU A 97 2.04 9.49 23.48
CA LEU A 97 2.46 8.71 22.32
C LEU A 97 3.07 9.61 21.23
N HIS A 98 2.53 10.79 20.99
CA HIS A 98 3.10 11.76 20.05
C HIS A 98 4.46 12.27 20.51
N LEU A 99 4.58 12.60 21.80
CA LEU A 99 5.82 13.11 22.38
C LEU A 99 6.86 12.02 22.66
N LYS A 100 6.49 10.73 22.54
CA LYS A 100 7.30 9.57 22.91
C LYS A 100 7.88 9.69 24.33
N LYS A 101 7.07 10.22 25.24
CA LYS A 101 7.42 10.40 26.65
C LYS A 101 6.83 9.25 27.46
N ASP A 102 7.53 8.90 28.54
CA ASP A 102 6.97 8.03 29.57
C ASP A 102 5.71 8.66 30.17
N PHE A 103 4.72 7.83 30.43
CA PHE A 103 3.51 8.23 31.16
C PHE A 103 3.87 8.58 32.61
N PRO A 104 3.26 9.62 33.19
CA PRO A 104 3.53 10.03 34.57
C PRO A 104 3.03 8.97 35.52
N GLU A 105 3.65 8.83 36.69
CA GLU A 105 3.22 7.89 37.74
C GLU A 105 1.79 8.16 38.22
N ARG A 106 1.36 9.43 38.22
CA ARG A 106 0.00 9.89 38.52
C ARG A 106 -0.54 10.72 37.35
N PRO A 107 -1.58 10.27 36.63
CA PRO A 107 -2.11 10.98 35.47
C PRO A 107 -2.84 12.26 35.88
N VAL A 108 -2.68 13.31 35.08
CA VAL A 108 -3.52 14.51 35.15
C VAL A 108 -4.64 14.35 34.14
N ILE A 109 -5.78 13.82 34.59
CA ILE A 109 -6.91 13.49 33.74
C ILE A 109 -8.24 13.89 34.38
N ASP A 110 -9.26 14.07 33.56
CA ASP A 110 -10.61 14.50 33.94
C ASP A 110 -11.30 13.54 34.94
N GLU A 111 -12.21 14.10 35.75
CA GLU A 111 -12.94 13.33 36.77
C GLU A 111 -13.91 12.29 36.18
N ASN A 112 -14.25 12.38 34.90
CA ASN A 112 -15.01 11.35 34.17
C ASN A 112 -14.19 10.08 33.87
N VAL A 113 -12.96 9.99 34.37
CA VAL A 113 -12.10 8.81 34.26
C VAL A 113 -11.80 8.24 35.64
N TRP A 114 -12.02 6.94 35.83
CA TRP A 114 -11.49 6.23 36.99
C TRP A 114 -10.03 5.87 36.75
N VAL A 115 -9.16 6.13 37.73
CA VAL A 115 -7.75 5.73 37.71
C VAL A 115 -7.54 4.63 38.73
N ILE A 116 -7.06 3.46 38.29
CA ILE A 116 -6.87 2.29 39.16
C ILE A 116 -5.39 1.93 39.21
N TYR A 117 -4.75 2.19 40.35
CA TYR A 117 -3.33 1.91 40.58
C TYR A 117 -3.10 0.45 41.02
N PRO A 118 -1.96 -0.15 40.70
CA PRO A 118 -1.50 -1.38 41.35
C PRO A 118 -1.35 -1.21 42.87
N LEU A 119 -1.48 -2.31 43.61
CA LEU A 119 -1.27 -2.30 45.06
C LEU A 119 0.17 -1.86 45.40
N GLY A 120 0.29 -0.84 46.27
CA GLY A 120 1.57 -0.33 46.75
C GLY A 120 2.15 0.83 45.96
N THR A 121 1.53 1.25 44.84
CA THR A 121 1.99 2.41 44.06
C THR A 121 1.67 3.74 44.73
N ILE A 122 0.49 3.87 45.32
CA ILE A 122 0.03 5.09 46.01
C ILE A 122 -0.67 4.70 47.32
N THR A 123 -0.57 5.54 48.34
CA THR A 123 -1.22 5.29 49.62
C THR A 123 -2.71 5.70 49.57
N PRO A 124 -3.62 4.95 50.24
CA PRO A 124 -5.06 5.20 50.13
C PRO A 124 -5.53 6.61 50.54
N ASP A 125 -4.81 7.27 51.45
CA ASP A 125 -5.08 8.62 51.95
C ASP A 125 -4.81 9.71 50.90
N GLN A 126 -3.97 9.43 49.92
CA GLN A 126 -3.62 10.37 48.85
C GLN A 126 -4.57 10.30 47.64
N LEU A 127 -5.46 9.32 47.61
CA LEU A 127 -6.36 9.06 46.49
C LEU A 127 -7.48 10.11 46.38
N LYS A 128 -7.60 10.73 45.21
CA LYS A 128 -8.75 11.56 44.83
C LYS A 128 -10.03 10.74 44.73
N ALA A 129 -11.17 11.41 44.58
CA ALA A 129 -12.48 10.76 44.50
C ALA A 129 -12.58 9.73 43.36
N ASN A 130 -11.93 10.01 42.22
CA ASN A 130 -11.90 9.15 41.03
C ASN A 130 -10.71 8.18 40.97
N GLU A 131 -9.93 8.07 42.05
CA GLU A 131 -8.74 7.22 42.11
C GLU A 131 -8.93 6.06 43.09
N LEU A 132 -8.46 4.87 42.69
CA LEU A 132 -8.68 3.59 43.36
C LEU A 132 -7.40 2.73 43.32
N ILE A 133 -7.33 1.73 44.19
CA ILE A 133 -6.28 0.70 44.20
C ILE A 133 -6.88 -0.64 43.78
N GLY A 134 -6.27 -1.25 42.77
CA GLY A 134 -6.68 -2.54 42.21
C GLY A 134 -5.92 -3.72 42.80
N ILE A 135 -6.64 -4.68 43.37
CA ILE A 135 -6.10 -5.87 44.02
C ILE A 135 -6.23 -7.09 43.11
N GLN A 136 -5.12 -7.80 42.83
CA GLN A 136 -5.20 -9.09 42.12
C GLN A 136 -5.73 -10.21 43.03
N THR A 137 -6.28 -11.24 42.41
CA THR A 137 -6.71 -12.48 43.10
C THR A 137 -5.55 -13.20 43.81
N THR A 138 -4.31 -12.94 43.42
CA THR A 138 -3.07 -13.44 44.02
C THR A 138 -2.53 -12.56 45.16
N GLU A 139 -3.08 -11.35 45.32
CA GLU A 139 -2.61 -10.33 46.27
C GLU A 139 -3.52 -10.17 47.49
N VAL A 140 -4.65 -10.88 47.53
CA VAL A 140 -5.63 -10.79 48.61
C VAL A 140 -5.01 -11.06 49.98
N ASN A 141 -4.02 -11.95 50.06
CA ASN A 141 -3.30 -12.26 51.29
C ASN A 141 -2.50 -11.06 51.83
N LYS A 142 -2.07 -10.12 50.97
CA LYS A 142 -1.34 -8.90 51.37
C LYS A 142 -2.24 -7.90 52.10
N LEU A 143 -3.57 -8.04 52.00
CA LEU A 143 -4.53 -7.14 52.64
C LEU A 143 -4.64 -7.36 54.16
N TYR A 144 -4.25 -8.53 54.68
CA TYR A 144 -4.40 -8.87 56.09
C TYR A 144 -3.64 -7.90 57.03
N SER A 145 -2.52 -7.34 56.56
CA SER A 145 -1.71 -6.40 57.33
C SER A 145 -2.11 -4.93 57.14
N MET A 146 -3.17 -4.62 56.39
CA MET A 146 -3.60 -3.26 56.08
C MET A 146 -4.86 -2.86 56.85
N ASP A 147 -4.90 -1.65 57.40
CA ASP A 147 -6.14 -1.08 57.94
C ASP A 147 -7.02 -0.52 56.81
N LEU A 148 -7.98 -1.33 56.37
CA LEU A 148 -8.87 -1.00 55.26
C LEU A 148 -10.11 -0.21 55.69
N ILE A 149 -10.40 -0.10 56.99
CA ILE A 149 -11.66 0.50 57.48
C ILE A 149 -11.79 1.96 57.06
N PRO A 150 -10.76 2.84 57.21
CA PRO A 150 -10.84 4.24 56.81
C PRO A 150 -10.99 4.44 55.29
N TYR A 151 -10.61 3.42 54.51
CA TYR A 151 -10.49 3.49 53.05
C TYR A 151 -11.37 2.48 52.32
N SER A 152 -12.47 2.07 52.96
CA SER A 152 -13.35 0.99 52.49
C SER A 152 -13.88 1.17 51.07
N THR A 153 -13.94 2.42 50.55
CA THR A 153 -14.42 2.73 49.19
C THR A 153 -13.30 2.84 48.13
N LYS A 154 -12.04 2.64 48.51
CA LYS A 154 -10.87 2.93 47.66
C LYS A 154 -10.28 1.72 46.95
N PHE A 155 -10.75 0.51 47.28
CA PHE A 155 -10.19 -0.73 46.75
C PHE A 155 -11.18 -1.43 45.81
N VAL A 156 -10.67 -1.95 44.69
CA VAL A 156 -11.41 -2.70 43.68
C VAL A 156 -10.65 -3.97 43.24
N ILE A 157 -11.35 -4.92 42.62
CA ILE A 157 -10.75 -6.14 42.08
C ILE A 157 -10.08 -5.82 40.74
N ARG A 158 -8.81 -6.21 40.59
CA ARG A 158 -8.06 -6.11 39.35
C ARG A 158 -7.52 -7.48 38.96
N HIS A 159 -8.37 -8.35 38.44
CA HIS A 159 -7.96 -9.62 37.84
C HIS A 159 -7.67 -9.43 36.34
N PRO A 160 -6.42 -9.51 35.87
CA PRO A 160 -6.08 -9.36 34.46
C PRO A 160 -6.48 -10.60 33.63
N VAL A 161 -6.97 -10.36 32.42
CA VAL A 161 -7.25 -11.36 31.39
C VAL A 161 -6.45 -11.01 30.13
N THR A 162 -5.46 -11.83 29.81
CA THR A 162 -4.49 -11.60 28.73
C THR A 162 -4.53 -12.70 27.66
N PHE A 163 -4.73 -13.96 28.07
CA PHE A 163 -4.73 -15.12 27.16
C PHE A 163 -5.78 -16.17 27.54
N GLN A 164 -6.14 -17.02 26.56
CA GLN A 164 -7.22 -18.00 26.67
C GLN A 164 -6.90 -19.14 27.63
N ASN A 165 -5.71 -19.73 27.50
CA ASN A 165 -5.35 -21.00 28.11
C ASN A 165 -3.81 -21.20 28.09
N PRO A 166 -3.27 -22.29 28.68
CA PRO A 166 -1.82 -22.52 28.72
C PRO A 166 -1.11 -22.59 27.36
N THR A 167 -1.83 -22.98 26.29
CA THR A 167 -1.27 -22.95 24.92
C THR A 167 -1.04 -21.51 24.49
N TYR A 168 -2.02 -20.63 24.71
CA TYR A 168 -1.90 -19.21 24.39
C TYR A 168 -0.99 -18.43 25.35
N TYR A 169 -0.78 -18.91 26.58
CA TYR A 169 0.31 -18.40 27.43
C TYR A 169 1.68 -18.62 26.77
N SER A 170 1.88 -19.75 26.09
CA SER A 170 3.10 -20.01 25.33
C SER A 170 3.21 -19.06 24.11
N VAL A 171 2.10 -18.80 23.43
CA VAL A 171 2.04 -17.80 22.34
C VAL A 171 2.39 -16.40 22.86
N HIS A 172 1.80 -15.98 23.98
CA HIS A 172 2.14 -14.73 24.65
C HIS A 172 3.65 -14.62 24.92
N ARG A 173 4.26 -15.67 25.49
CA ARG A 173 5.70 -15.68 25.75
C ARG A 173 6.54 -15.51 24.48
N LEU A 174 6.14 -16.16 23.39
CA LEU A 174 6.81 -15.98 22.09
C LEU A 174 6.64 -14.56 21.56
N LEU A 175 5.43 -14.00 21.62
CA LEU A 175 5.15 -12.60 21.23
C LEU A 175 6.02 -11.60 22.03
N ARG A 176 6.14 -11.79 23.34
CA ARG A 176 7.03 -10.95 24.18
C ARG A 176 8.50 -11.09 23.81
N ALA A 177 8.95 -12.30 23.47
CA ALA A 177 10.33 -12.52 23.02
C ALA A 177 10.62 -11.83 21.68
N VAL A 178 9.64 -11.86 20.74
CA VAL A 178 9.69 -11.09 19.49
C VAL A 178 9.75 -9.59 19.78
N ASP A 179 8.90 -9.10 20.69
CA ASP A 179 8.85 -7.68 21.03
C ASP A 179 10.16 -7.15 21.62
N LYS A 180 10.76 -7.93 22.52
CA LYS A 180 12.05 -7.62 23.15
C LYS A 180 13.25 -7.91 22.26
N ASN A 181 13.05 -8.54 21.10
CA ASN A 181 14.12 -9.02 20.22
C ASN A 181 15.16 -9.87 20.99
N ILE A 182 14.68 -10.83 21.78
CA ILE A 182 15.50 -11.74 22.60
C ILE A 182 15.18 -13.20 22.27
N ILE A 183 16.13 -14.10 22.57
CA ILE A 183 15.87 -15.53 22.59
C ILE A 183 14.95 -15.91 23.76
N LEU A 184 14.12 -16.94 23.58
CA LEU A 184 13.10 -17.33 24.57
C LEU A 184 13.69 -17.67 25.96
N SER A 185 14.93 -18.18 26.01
CA SER A 185 15.63 -18.51 27.25
C SER A 185 16.10 -17.29 28.06
N LYS A 186 16.17 -16.10 27.45
CA LYS A 186 16.53 -14.83 28.12
C LYS A 186 15.31 -14.05 28.61
N GLN A 187 14.11 -14.62 28.51
CA GLN A 187 12.89 -13.95 28.93
C GLN A 187 12.74 -13.93 30.46
N GLU A 188 12.81 -12.73 31.04
CA GLU A 188 12.56 -12.46 32.45
C GLU A 188 11.06 -12.49 32.80
N ASP A 189 10.74 -12.52 34.10
CA ASP A 189 9.36 -12.51 34.60
C ASP A 189 8.65 -11.19 34.35
N LEU A 190 9.36 -10.06 34.43
CA LEU A 190 8.80 -8.73 34.14
C LEU A 190 8.30 -8.60 32.69
N HIS A 191 8.94 -9.31 31.75
CA HIS A 191 8.58 -9.24 30.33
C HIS A 191 7.25 -9.92 29.99
N LYS A 192 6.70 -10.75 30.88
CA LYS A 192 5.56 -11.63 30.58
C LYS A 192 4.43 -11.47 31.61
N ALA A 193 3.21 -11.72 31.14
CA ALA A 193 2.03 -11.86 31.97
C ALA A 193 2.19 -13.02 32.95
N GLY A 194 1.53 -12.93 34.10
CA GLY A 194 1.39 -14.07 35.01
C GLY A 194 0.67 -15.25 34.33
N SER A 195 1.02 -16.49 34.66
CA SER A 195 0.36 -17.68 34.11
C SER A 195 -1.13 -17.81 34.48
N HIS A 196 -1.60 -17.01 35.43
CA HIS A 196 -2.98 -16.94 35.91
C HIS A 196 -3.81 -15.83 35.24
N GLU A 197 -3.25 -15.06 34.30
CA GLU A 197 -3.94 -13.96 33.61
C GLU A 197 -4.87 -14.48 32.48
N SER A 198 -5.77 -15.40 32.83
CA SER A 198 -6.84 -15.91 31.98
C SER A 198 -8.20 -15.66 32.65
N PHE A 199 -9.30 -15.92 31.94
CA PHE A 199 -10.61 -15.93 32.59
C PHE A 199 -10.61 -16.92 33.77
N MET A 200 -11.03 -16.43 34.94
CA MET A 200 -11.24 -17.21 36.15
C MET A 200 -12.73 -17.17 36.45
N PRO A 201 -13.40 -18.31 36.72
CA PRO A 201 -14.82 -18.32 37.06
C PRO A 201 -15.12 -17.33 38.18
N ILE A 202 -16.17 -16.55 38.02
CA ILE A 202 -16.43 -15.45 38.95
C ILE A 202 -16.72 -15.93 40.37
N THR A 203 -17.30 -17.11 40.53
CA THR A 203 -17.47 -17.75 41.84
C THR A 203 -16.14 -17.88 42.57
N THR A 204 -15.09 -18.31 41.87
CA THR A 204 -13.73 -18.41 42.40
C THR A 204 -13.16 -17.05 42.79
N ILE A 205 -13.42 -16.00 42.01
CA ILE A 205 -13.02 -14.63 42.35
C ILE A 205 -13.74 -14.19 43.62
N MET A 206 -15.06 -14.36 43.70
CA MET A 206 -15.87 -13.98 44.87
C MET A 206 -15.43 -14.73 46.13
N ASP A 207 -15.15 -16.03 46.02
CA ASP A 207 -14.68 -16.85 47.14
C ASP A 207 -13.34 -16.36 47.67
N ARG A 208 -12.41 -15.94 46.80
CA ARG A 208 -11.13 -15.35 47.21
C ARG A 208 -11.32 -14.03 47.94
N PHE A 209 -12.28 -13.20 47.52
CA PHE A 209 -12.58 -11.91 48.14
C PHE A 209 -13.64 -11.99 49.26
N LYS A 210 -14.02 -13.19 49.72
CA LYS A 210 -15.09 -13.39 50.71
C LYS A 210 -14.88 -12.64 52.03
N GLN A 211 -13.62 -12.45 52.44
CA GLN A 211 -13.26 -11.69 53.64
C GLN A 211 -13.30 -10.16 53.44
N TYR A 212 -13.41 -9.70 52.19
CA TYR A 212 -13.37 -8.28 51.81
C TYR A 212 -14.55 -7.91 50.88
N PRO A 213 -15.82 -8.12 51.30
CA PRO A 213 -17.00 -7.91 50.44
C PRO A 213 -17.11 -6.48 49.91
N GLN A 214 -16.62 -5.48 50.64
CA GLN A 214 -16.58 -4.08 50.21
C GLN A 214 -15.82 -3.88 48.90
N ILE A 215 -14.74 -4.64 48.65
CA ILE A 215 -13.95 -4.55 47.41
C ILE A 215 -14.80 -5.02 46.23
N VAL A 216 -15.54 -6.11 46.41
CA VAL A 216 -16.49 -6.63 45.41
C VAL A 216 -17.55 -5.57 45.11
N THR A 217 -18.18 -5.02 46.15
CA THR A 217 -19.24 -4.01 46.00
C THR A 217 -18.75 -2.74 45.30
N ASN A 218 -17.55 -2.24 45.64
CA ASN A 218 -16.96 -1.09 44.98
C ASN A 218 -16.73 -1.35 43.49
N THR A 219 -16.24 -2.55 43.16
CA THR A 219 -15.95 -2.96 41.78
C THR A 219 -17.24 -2.96 40.94
N LEU A 220 -18.33 -3.52 41.48
CA LEU A 220 -19.65 -3.46 40.83
C LEU A 220 -20.12 -2.01 40.67
N ARG A 221 -20.05 -1.21 41.74
CA ARG A 221 -20.51 0.18 41.73
C ARG A 221 -19.84 1.02 40.65
N ILE A 222 -18.52 0.89 40.48
CA ILE A 222 -17.82 1.68 39.46
C ILE A 222 -18.15 1.21 38.05
N MET A 223 -18.35 -0.09 37.84
CA MET A 223 -18.70 -0.65 36.53
C MET A 223 -20.13 -0.33 36.13
N GLU A 224 -21.06 -0.32 37.10
CA GLU A 224 -22.45 0.12 36.88
C GLU A 224 -22.57 1.62 36.60
N ALA A 225 -21.61 2.41 37.06
CA ALA A 225 -21.53 3.84 36.75
C ALA A 225 -20.90 4.14 35.39
N CYS A 226 -20.45 3.13 34.64
CA CYS A 226 -19.84 3.29 33.32
C CYS A 226 -20.87 3.02 32.21
N GLU A 227 -21.04 3.97 31.30
CA GLU A 227 -21.97 3.88 30.17
C GLU A 227 -21.36 4.47 28.89
N ILE A 228 -21.28 3.68 27.82
CA ILE A 228 -20.79 4.14 26.51
C ILE A 228 -21.93 4.12 25.49
N GLN A 229 -22.23 5.29 24.94
CA GLN A 229 -23.27 5.47 23.93
C GLN A 229 -22.64 5.79 22.57
N ILE A 230 -23.15 5.14 21.53
CA ILE A 230 -22.77 5.45 20.13
C ILE A 230 -23.89 4.96 19.24
N GLU A 231 -24.25 5.80 18.28
CA GLU A 231 -25.13 5.43 17.19
C GLU A 231 -24.25 4.96 16.02
N PHE A 232 -24.30 3.66 15.72
CA PHE A 232 -23.55 3.08 14.60
C PHE A 232 -24.17 3.51 13.28
N LYS A 233 -23.35 3.58 12.22
CA LYS A 233 -23.77 3.92 10.84
C LYS A 233 -24.36 5.32 10.63
N THR A 234 -24.31 6.22 11.62
CA THR A 234 -24.56 7.65 11.41
C THR A 234 -23.29 8.35 10.96
N ASP A 235 -23.42 9.23 9.96
CA ASP A 235 -22.31 10.01 9.42
C ASP A 235 -21.74 10.96 10.48
N LYS A 236 -20.43 10.80 10.75
CA LYS A 236 -19.64 11.57 11.71
C LYS A 236 -18.60 12.45 11.03
N ASN A 237 -18.57 12.47 9.69
CA ASN A 237 -17.75 13.40 8.93
C ASN A 237 -18.22 14.84 9.11
N LYS A 238 -17.36 15.77 8.73
CA LYS A 238 -17.64 17.20 8.78
C LYS A 238 -18.92 17.55 8.02
N ILE A 239 -19.88 18.18 8.72
CA ILE A 239 -21.25 18.36 8.23
C ILE A 239 -21.36 19.52 7.23
N ALA A 240 -20.67 20.64 7.49
CA ALA A 240 -20.64 21.81 6.63
C ALA A 240 -19.20 22.24 6.32
N PHE A 241 -18.93 22.59 5.08
CA PHE A 241 -17.67 23.19 4.63
C PHE A 241 -17.63 24.68 4.98
N THR A 242 -18.73 25.39 4.74
CA THR A 242 -18.94 26.80 5.11
C THR A 242 -19.66 26.92 6.46
N THR A 243 -20.53 27.93 6.62
CA THR A 243 -21.28 28.20 7.86
C THR A 243 -22.52 27.30 7.98
N SER A 244 -23.11 26.88 6.85
CA SER A 244 -24.35 26.10 6.85
C SER A 244 -24.45 25.16 5.63
N ARG A 245 -25.30 24.13 5.73
CA ARG A 245 -25.58 23.21 4.62
C ARG A 245 -26.21 23.92 3.41
N GLU A 246 -26.97 24.99 3.65
CA GLU A 246 -27.62 25.75 2.58
C GLU A 246 -26.60 26.62 1.83
N ASP A 247 -25.66 27.24 2.55
CA ASP A 247 -24.55 27.98 1.94
C ASP A 247 -23.66 27.05 1.10
N ASP A 248 -23.42 25.83 1.57
CA ASP A 248 -22.71 24.79 0.82
C ASP A 248 -23.45 24.39 -0.46
N ARG A 249 -24.78 24.23 -0.40
CA ARG A 249 -25.62 23.94 -1.57
C ARG A 249 -25.50 25.03 -2.63
N ILE A 250 -25.63 26.29 -2.22
CA ILE A 250 -25.54 27.46 -3.11
C ILE A 250 -24.14 27.57 -3.72
N LEU A 251 -23.10 27.38 -2.92
CA LEU A 251 -21.71 27.44 -3.39
C LEU A 251 -21.40 26.32 -4.39
N LEU A 252 -21.81 25.09 -4.10
CA LEU A 252 -21.59 23.95 -4.98
C LEU A 252 -22.31 24.13 -6.31
N GLU A 253 -23.57 24.58 -6.28
CA GLU A 253 -24.35 24.86 -7.49
C GLU A 253 -23.66 25.90 -8.36
N LYS A 254 -23.22 27.02 -7.77
CA LYS A 254 -22.48 28.06 -8.50
C LYS A 254 -21.21 27.51 -9.16
N LEU A 255 -20.37 26.81 -8.40
CA LEU A 255 -19.11 26.26 -8.91
C LEU A 255 -19.34 25.23 -10.03
N ALA A 256 -20.37 24.40 -9.90
CA ALA A 256 -20.73 23.43 -10.93
C ALA A 256 -21.20 24.10 -12.23
N LEU A 257 -21.98 25.18 -12.15
CA LEU A 257 -22.44 25.93 -13.32
C LEU A 257 -21.30 26.69 -14.01
N ASP A 258 -20.39 27.29 -13.24
CA ASP A 258 -19.18 27.92 -13.77
C ASP A 258 -18.29 26.89 -14.49
N GLY A 259 -18.11 25.72 -13.87
CA GLY A 259 -17.37 24.59 -14.43
C GLY A 259 -18.01 24.00 -15.70
N LEU A 260 -19.34 23.90 -15.73
CA LEU A 260 -20.12 23.49 -16.91
C LEU A 260 -19.86 24.43 -18.09
N GLN A 261 -19.88 25.75 -17.84
CA GLN A 261 -19.57 26.73 -18.87
C GLN A 261 -18.12 26.61 -19.35
N TYR A 262 -17.17 26.35 -18.45
CA TYR A 262 -15.76 26.18 -18.79
C TYR A 262 -15.50 24.93 -19.65
N ARG A 263 -16.04 23.77 -19.26
CA ARG A 263 -15.78 22.47 -19.93
C ARG A 263 -16.60 22.29 -21.22
N TYR A 264 -17.89 22.65 -21.21
CA TYR A 264 -18.82 22.35 -22.31
C TYR A 264 -19.36 23.59 -23.04
N GLY A 265 -19.12 24.79 -22.52
CA GLY A 265 -19.70 26.03 -23.05
C GLY A 265 -21.19 26.22 -22.72
N LYS A 266 -21.74 27.38 -23.12
CA LYS A 266 -23.11 27.81 -22.73
C LYS A 266 -24.26 27.05 -23.40
N LYS A 267 -23.99 26.22 -24.42
CA LYS A 267 -25.05 25.66 -25.30
C LYS A 267 -25.26 24.16 -25.14
N ASN A 268 -24.51 23.47 -24.28
CA ASN A 268 -24.64 22.02 -24.12
C ASN A 268 -25.81 21.67 -23.19
N LYS A 269 -26.99 21.41 -23.79
CA LYS A 269 -28.21 21.07 -23.05
C LYS A 269 -28.09 19.75 -22.28
N LEU A 270 -27.51 18.73 -22.90
CA LEU A 270 -27.35 17.40 -22.29
C LEU A 270 -26.51 17.47 -21.00
N ALA A 271 -25.41 18.23 -21.04
CA ALA A 271 -24.57 18.45 -19.86
C ALA A 271 -25.29 19.24 -18.77
N ALA A 272 -26.01 20.30 -19.14
CA ALA A 272 -26.78 21.10 -18.19
C ALA A 272 -27.86 20.28 -17.44
N GLU A 273 -28.60 19.44 -18.16
CA GLU A 273 -29.61 18.55 -17.58
C GLU A 273 -28.99 17.51 -16.62
N ARG A 274 -27.83 16.95 -16.99
CA ARG A 274 -27.10 16.00 -16.14
C ARG A 274 -26.57 16.67 -14.88
N VAL A 275 -25.98 17.87 -14.97
CA VAL A 275 -25.50 18.65 -13.81
C VAL A 275 -26.66 18.92 -12.84
N ALA A 276 -27.80 19.40 -13.33
CA ALA A 276 -28.97 19.68 -12.49
C ALA A 276 -29.50 18.41 -11.78
N LYS A 277 -29.55 17.27 -12.48
CA LYS A 277 -29.94 15.99 -11.89
C LYS A 277 -29.00 15.57 -10.77
N GLU A 278 -27.68 15.64 -11.01
CA GLU A 278 -26.68 15.24 -10.01
C GLU A 278 -26.66 16.16 -8.79
N LEU A 279 -26.71 17.49 -8.97
CA LEU A 279 -26.76 18.45 -7.86
C LEU A 279 -27.95 18.20 -6.93
N ARG A 280 -29.13 17.89 -7.49
CA ARG A 280 -30.31 17.54 -6.69
C ARG A 280 -30.06 16.31 -5.83
N ILE A 281 -29.52 15.22 -6.40
CA ILE A 281 -29.26 13.97 -5.67
C ILE A 281 -28.19 14.19 -4.59
N ILE A 282 -27.13 14.95 -4.89
CA ILE A 282 -26.08 15.30 -3.93
C ILE A 282 -26.67 16.05 -2.74
N ASN A 283 -27.60 16.98 -2.98
CA ASN A 283 -28.26 17.73 -1.93
C ASN A 283 -29.23 16.88 -1.10
N GLU A 284 -30.05 16.04 -1.74
CA GLU A 284 -30.98 15.13 -1.06
C GLU A 284 -30.27 14.16 -0.11
N LEU A 285 -29.05 13.72 -0.47
CA LEU A 285 -28.21 12.84 0.35
C LEU A 285 -27.25 13.60 1.27
N ALA A 286 -27.34 14.93 1.34
CA ALA A 286 -26.53 15.81 2.19
C ALA A 286 -25.00 15.72 1.98
N PHE A 287 -24.53 15.49 0.75
CA PHE A 287 -23.10 15.38 0.42
C PHE A 287 -22.46 16.64 -0.18
N ASN A 288 -23.12 17.81 -0.07
CA ASN A 288 -22.58 19.08 -0.60
C ASN A 288 -21.21 19.42 -0.01
N SER A 289 -21.06 19.32 1.31
CA SER A 289 -19.81 19.61 2.03
C SER A 289 -18.67 18.69 1.59
N TYR A 290 -18.96 17.40 1.36
CA TYR A 290 -17.97 16.42 0.90
C TYR A 290 -17.38 16.78 -0.47
N PHE A 291 -18.22 17.18 -1.43
CA PHE A 291 -17.77 17.69 -2.73
C PHE A 291 -16.95 18.98 -2.60
N LEU A 292 -17.36 19.89 -1.72
CA LEU A 292 -16.64 21.14 -1.49
C LEU A 292 -15.28 20.94 -0.82
N ILE A 293 -15.16 19.97 0.10
CA ILE A 293 -13.88 19.59 0.71
C ILE A 293 -12.93 19.04 -0.35
N ALA A 294 -13.40 18.12 -1.21
CA ALA A 294 -12.61 17.61 -2.32
C ALA A 294 -12.18 18.74 -3.28
N TRP A 295 -13.10 19.63 -3.64
CA TRP A 295 -12.81 20.82 -4.45
C TRP A 295 -11.78 21.75 -3.78
N ASP A 296 -11.84 21.98 -2.47
CA ASP A 296 -10.90 22.85 -1.75
C ASP A 296 -9.47 22.30 -1.79
N VAL A 297 -9.32 20.97 -1.65
CA VAL A 297 -8.03 20.28 -1.80
C VAL A 297 -7.48 20.50 -3.21
N ILE A 298 -8.33 20.33 -4.23
CA ILE A 298 -7.95 20.53 -5.64
C ILE A 298 -7.61 21.99 -5.94
N ARG A 299 -8.38 22.95 -5.40
CA ARG A 299 -8.09 24.38 -5.53
C ARG A 299 -6.68 24.68 -5.01
N TYR A 300 -6.37 24.21 -3.80
CA TYR A 300 -5.04 24.39 -3.21
C TYR A 300 -3.93 23.75 -4.07
N ALA A 301 -4.14 22.52 -4.55
CA ALA A 301 -3.19 21.85 -5.43
C ALA A 301 -2.91 22.66 -6.71
N ARG A 302 -3.95 23.20 -7.35
CA ARG A 302 -3.81 24.03 -8.55
C ARG A 302 -3.09 25.35 -8.27
N ASP A 303 -3.38 26.00 -7.16
CA ASP A 303 -2.69 27.22 -6.73
C ASP A 303 -1.18 26.97 -6.53
N ARG A 304 -0.82 25.77 -6.06
CA ARG A 304 0.57 25.29 -5.92
C ARG A 304 1.18 24.69 -7.18
N ARG A 305 0.40 24.56 -8.26
CA ARG A 305 0.78 23.86 -9.51
C ARG A 305 1.18 22.38 -9.29
N PHE A 306 0.54 21.72 -8.33
CA PHE A 306 0.69 20.29 -8.14
C PHE A 306 -0.17 19.51 -9.13
N PHE A 307 0.43 18.48 -9.71
CA PHE A 307 -0.29 17.56 -10.58
C PHE A 307 -1.08 16.56 -9.74
N TYR A 308 -2.31 16.31 -10.17
CA TYR A 308 -3.21 15.38 -9.51
C TYR A 308 -4.09 14.66 -10.53
N VAL A 309 -4.62 13.50 -10.12
CA VAL A 309 -5.64 12.76 -10.88
C VAL A 309 -6.74 12.33 -9.92
N GLY A 310 -7.97 12.77 -10.16
CA GLY A 310 -9.14 12.20 -9.51
C GLY A 310 -9.60 10.94 -10.25
N ARG A 311 -9.77 9.84 -9.53
CA ARG A 311 -10.16 8.53 -10.10
C ARG A 311 -11.26 7.84 -9.29
N GLY A 312 -11.48 6.56 -9.62
CA GLY A 312 -12.41 5.72 -8.88
C GLY A 312 -13.85 5.98 -9.33
N SER A 313 -14.79 5.87 -8.40
CA SER A 313 -16.19 6.16 -8.72
C SER A 313 -16.44 7.63 -9.03
N GLY A 314 -15.63 8.55 -8.48
CA GLY A 314 -15.76 10.00 -8.67
C GLY A 314 -15.85 10.45 -10.12
N ALA A 315 -15.14 9.75 -11.02
CA ALA A 315 -15.16 10.05 -12.45
C ALA A 315 -16.52 9.80 -13.14
N ASN A 316 -17.49 9.15 -12.49
CA ASN A 316 -18.85 9.02 -13.04
C ASN A 316 -19.71 10.29 -12.85
N SER A 317 -19.25 11.27 -12.07
CA SER A 317 -20.01 12.49 -11.78
C SER A 317 -19.59 13.64 -12.69
N ILE A 318 -20.57 14.23 -13.39
CA ILE A 318 -20.36 15.45 -14.16
C ILE A 318 -20.07 16.65 -13.25
N VAL A 319 -20.64 16.67 -12.05
CA VAL A 319 -20.38 17.71 -11.06
C VAL A 319 -18.89 17.67 -10.66
N ALA A 320 -18.34 16.49 -10.37
CA ALA A 320 -16.91 16.32 -10.08
C ALA A 320 -16.01 16.77 -11.25
N TYR A 321 -16.39 16.45 -12.49
CA TYR A 321 -15.68 16.89 -13.69
C TYR A 321 -15.71 18.42 -13.88
N CYS A 322 -16.86 19.06 -13.61
CA CYS A 322 -17.01 20.52 -13.66
C CYS A 322 -16.20 21.23 -12.58
N LEU A 323 -16.09 20.64 -11.38
CA LEU A 323 -15.25 21.11 -10.28
C LEU A 323 -13.76 20.86 -10.50
N LEU A 324 -13.39 20.21 -11.61
CA LEU A 324 -12.02 19.78 -11.94
C LEU A 324 -11.45 18.76 -10.94
N ILE A 325 -12.30 18.09 -10.16
CA ILE A 325 -11.87 16.99 -9.30
C ILE A 325 -11.39 15.82 -10.18
N THR A 326 -12.05 15.60 -11.32
CA THR A 326 -11.67 14.61 -12.32
C THR A 326 -11.48 15.27 -13.70
N ASP A 327 -10.66 14.63 -14.55
CA ASP A 327 -10.42 15.06 -15.94
C ASP A 327 -11.10 14.14 -16.98
N VAL A 328 -11.96 13.23 -16.52
CA VAL A 328 -12.69 12.29 -17.37
C VAL A 328 -14.08 12.85 -17.67
N ASP A 329 -14.41 13.01 -18.95
CA ASP A 329 -15.75 13.45 -19.39
C ASP A 329 -16.76 12.29 -19.28
N PRO A 330 -17.76 12.37 -18.37
CA PRO A 330 -18.72 11.30 -18.19
C PRO A 330 -19.76 11.21 -19.31
N ILE A 331 -19.94 12.25 -20.13
CA ILE A 331 -20.83 12.22 -21.29
C ILE A 331 -20.14 11.53 -22.46
N GLU A 332 -18.88 11.89 -22.76
CA GLU A 332 -18.10 11.27 -23.83
C GLU A 332 -18.04 9.75 -23.68
N LEU A 333 -17.89 9.28 -22.44
CA LEU A 333 -17.70 7.87 -22.11
C LEU A 333 -18.96 7.14 -21.64
N ASP A 334 -20.14 7.75 -21.71
CA ASP A 334 -21.40 7.17 -21.21
C ASP A 334 -21.27 6.59 -19.79
N LEU A 335 -20.64 7.36 -18.90
CA LEU A 335 -20.40 6.96 -17.51
C LEU A 335 -21.67 7.06 -16.67
N TYR A 336 -21.85 6.05 -15.82
CA TYR A 336 -23.09 5.83 -15.10
C TYR A 336 -23.03 6.44 -13.70
N PHE A 337 -23.64 7.62 -13.52
CA PHE A 337 -23.59 8.38 -12.25
C PHE A 337 -24.09 7.58 -11.07
N GLU A 338 -25.12 6.78 -11.26
CA GLU A 338 -25.75 5.99 -10.20
C GLU A 338 -24.82 4.93 -9.60
N ARG A 339 -23.72 4.60 -10.29
CA ARG A 339 -22.61 3.82 -9.73
C ARG A 339 -21.84 4.60 -8.66
N PHE A 340 -21.69 5.91 -8.84
CA PHE A 340 -21.07 6.79 -7.85
C PHE A 340 -22.05 7.11 -6.72
N LEU A 341 -23.25 7.58 -7.05
CA LEU A 341 -24.22 7.99 -6.06
C LEU A 341 -25.65 7.69 -6.54
N ASN A 342 -26.41 7.01 -5.70
CA ASN A 342 -27.83 6.74 -5.95
C ASN A 342 -28.65 6.89 -4.66
N PRO A 343 -29.97 7.08 -4.73
CA PRO A 343 -30.82 7.30 -3.56
C PRO A 343 -30.83 6.14 -2.53
N TYR A 344 -30.45 4.93 -2.92
CA TYR A 344 -30.40 3.76 -2.03
C TYR A 344 -29.05 3.64 -1.31
N ARG A 345 -28.09 4.52 -1.57
CA ARG A 345 -26.76 4.51 -0.96
C ARG A 345 -26.77 5.31 0.34
N THR A 346 -26.40 4.66 1.44
CA THR A 346 -26.31 5.28 2.78
C THR A 346 -24.92 5.75 3.16
N THR A 347 -23.90 5.40 2.38
CA THR A 347 -22.51 5.83 2.61
C THR A 347 -22.10 6.91 1.63
N PRO A 348 -21.24 7.88 2.03
CA PRO A 348 -20.71 8.87 1.11
C PRO A 348 -19.96 8.20 -0.03
N PRO A 349 -19.90 8.87 -1.18
CA PRO A 349 -19.15 8.37 -2.31
C PRO A 349 -17.64 8.54 -2.08
N ASP A 350 -16.80 7.68 -2.65
CA ASP A 350 -15.35 7.77 -2.47
C ASP A 350 -14.72 8.66 -3.55
N PHE A 351 -14.05 9.75 -3.14
CA PHE A 351 -13.09 10.47 -3.97
C PHE A 351 -11.67 9.96 -3.70
N ASP A 352 -11.11 9.29 -4.71
CA ASP A 352 -9.70 8.92 -4.77
C ASP A 352 -8.94 10.01 -5.54
N ILE A 353 -8.06 10.75 -4.86
CA ILE A 353 -7.26 11.78 -5.50
C ILE A 353 -5.78 11.43 -5.36
N ASP A 354 -5.14 11.18 -6.49
CA ASP A 354 -3.72 10.89 -6.57
C ASP A 354 -2.91 12.17 -6.72
N PHE A 355 -1.81 12.25 -5.98
CA PHE A 355 -0.78 13.26 -6.11
C PHE A 355 0.57 12.60 -6.39
N SER A 356 1.52 13.38 -6.91
CA SER A 356 2.93 12.99 -6.88
C SER A 356 3.34 12.66 -5.46
N TRP A 357 4.18 11.64 -5.29
CA TRP A 357 4.69 11.24 -3.98
C TRP A 357 5.48 12.35 -3.27
N LYS A 358 6.03 13.31 -4.03
CA LYS A 358 6.72 14.50 -3.52
C LYS A 358 5.77 15.57 -2.98
N ASP A 359 4.58 15.67 -3.56
CA ASP A 359 3.62 16.78 -3.30
C ASP A 359 2.56 16.39 -2.26
N ARG A 360 2.31 15.09 -2.10
CA ARG A 360 1.27 14.55 -1.21
C ARG A 360 1.37 15.04 0.22
N ASP A 361 2.58 15.11 0.77
CA ASP A 361 2.77 15.44 2.18
C ASP A 361 2.40 16.90 2.47
N GLU A 362 2.58 17.81 1.50
CA GLU A 362 2.10 19.19 1.61
C GLU A 362 0.57 19.26 1.56
N ILE A 363 -0.10 18.43 0.75
CA ILE A 363 -1.56 18.35 0.73
C ILE A 363 -2.10 17.87 2.08
N ILE A 364 -1.50 16.84 2.67
CA ILE A 364 -1.88 16.34 3.99
C ILE A 364 -1.74 17.45 5.04
N ASP A 365 -0.61 18.18 5.03
CA ASP A 365 -0.37 19.30 5.93
C ASP A 365 -1.36 20.45 5.74
N TYR A 366 -1.73 20.77 4.48
CA TYR A 366 -2.78 21.74 4.17
C TYR A 366 -4.11 21.33 4.80
N ILE A 367 -4.55 20.08 4.63
CA ILE A 367 -5.83 19.59 5.17
C ILE A 367 -5.82 19.66 6.70
N LEU A 368 -4.73 19.24 7.36
CA LEU A 368 -4.57 19.33 8.81
C LEU A 368 -4.68 20.77 9.32
N LYS A 369 -4.07 21.73 8.61
CA LYS A 369 -4.12 23.16 8.94
C LYS A 369 -5.50 23.78 8.67
N ARG A 370 -6.13 23.41 7.55
CA ARG A 370 -7.39 23.99 7.06
C ARG A 370 -8.59 23.57 7.91
N TYR A 371 -8.68 22.28 8.26
CA TYR A 371 -9.84 21.73 8.97
C TYR A 371 -9.61 21.51 10.47
N GLY A 372 -8.39 21.75 10.94
CA GLY A 372 -8.01 21.72 12.35
C GLY A 372 -7.41 20.38 12.78
N LYS A 373 -6.29 20.44 13.50
CA LYS A 373 -5.52 19.26 13.94
C LYS A 373 -6.28 18.32 14.88
N ASP A 374 -7.30 18.82 15.57
CA ASP A 374 -8.15 18.03 16.45
C ASP A 374 -9.20 17.20 15.68
N HIS A 375 -9.52 17.60 14.46
CA HIS A 375 -10.60 17.03 13.63
C HIS A 375 -10.08 16.24 12.43
N VAL A 376 -8.77 16.25 12.20
CA VAL A 376 -8.13 15.59 11.06
C VAL A 376 -7.03 14.67 11.55
N ALA A 377 -7.06 13.43 11.07
CA ALA A 377 -6.00 12.46 11.25
C ALA A 377 -5.90 11.56 10.01
N LEU A 378 -4.72 11.00 9.76
CA LEU A 378 -4.59 9.88 8.84
C LEU A 378 -5.22 8.65 9.47
N LEU A 379 -5.79 7.81 8.61
CA LEU A 379 -6.38 6.56 9.03
C LEU A 379 -5.27 5.54 9.37
N GLY A 380 -5.44 4.83 10.47
CA GLY A 380 -4.59 3.72 10.87
C GLY A 380 -4.78 2.50 9.99
N MET A 381 -3.77 1.65 9.97
CA MET A 381 -3.88 0.27 9.51
C MET A 381 -3.02 -0.62 10.39
N HIS A 382 -3.41 -1.89 10.54
CA HIS A 382 -2.63 -2.83 11.33
C HIS A 382 -1.85 -3.76 10.42
N THR A 383 -0.53 -3.78 10.56
CA THR A 383 0.26 -4.85 9.97
C THR A 383 0.02 -6.12 10.77
N THR A 384 -0.18 -7.23 10.09
CA THR A 384 -0.43 -8.52 10.76
C THR A 384 0.72 -9.48 10.56
N PHE A 385 0.84 -10.45 11.47
CA PHE A 385 1.81 -11.52 11.36
C PHE A 385 1.50 -12.43 10.17
N GLN A 386 2.29 -12.29 9.10
CA GLN A 386 2.23 -13.11 7.90
C GLN A 386 3.25 -14.24 7.94
N HIS A 387 2.97 -15.35 7.25
CA HIS A 387 3.74 -16.60 7.32
C HIS A 387 5.26 -16.41 7.32
N ARG A 388 5.82 -15.71 6.32
CA ARG A 388 7.27 -15.49 6.23
C ARG A 388 7.83 -14.67 7.40
N ALA A 389 7.10 -13.65 7.85
CA ALA A 389 7.51 -12.84 8.99
C ALA A 389 7.50 -13.69 10.27
N ILE A 390 6.47 -14.50 10.48
CA ILE A 390 6.35 -15.41 11.62
C ILE A 390 7.54 -16.37 11.68
N ILE A 391 7.85 -17.06 10.57
CA ILE A 391 8.98 -18.01 10.53
C ILE A 391 10.29 -17.32 10.88
N ARG A 392 10.53 -16.11 10.35
CA ARG A 392 11.75 -15.34 10.66
C ARG A 392 11.82 -14.91 12.11
N GLU A 393 10.76 -14.34 12.65
CA GLU A 393 10.73 -13.85 14.04
C GLU A 393 10.83 -15.01 15.03
N LEU A 394 10.07 -16.09 14.85
CA LEU A 394 10.19 -17.26 15.70
C LEU A 394 11.55 -17.96 15.55
N GLY A 395 12.10 -18.02 14.33
CA GLY A 395 13.45 -18.53 14.09
C GLY A 395 14.52 -17.79 14.90
N LYS A 396 14.44 -16.46 14.98
CA LYS A 396 15.31 -15.64 15.86
C LYS A 396 15.08 -15.94 17.33
N VAL A 397 13.81 -16.03 17.76
CA VAL A 397 13.45 -16.33 19.17
C VAL A 397 13.95 -17.70 19.62
N TYR A 398 13.98 -18.69 18.73
CA TYR A 398 14.57 -20.01 18.98
C TYR A 398 16.09 -20.05 18.76
N GLY A 399 16.71 -18.97 18.27
CA GLY A 399 18.16 -18.87 18.09
C GLY A 399 18.72 -19.59 16.86
N LEU A 400 17.92 -19.77 15.80
CA LEU A 400 18.36 -20.44 14.58
C LEU A 400 19.32 -19.55 13.74
N PRO A 401 20.35 -20.11 13.09
CA PRO A 401 21.20 -19.39 12.15
C PRO A 401 20.43 -18.81 10.96
N LYS A 402 20.92 -17.69 10.39
CA LYS A 402 20.29 -17.02 9.24
C LYS A 402 20.01 -17.96 8.06
N ALA A 403 20.97 -18.82 7.70
CA ALA A 403 20.83 -19.75 6.59
C ALA A 403 19.66 -20.73 6.78
N GLU A 404 19.46 -21.21 8.01
CA GLU A 404 18.36 -22.13 8.36
C GLU A 404 17.02 -21.40 8.35
N ILE A 405 16.96 -20.17 8.89
CA ILE A 405 15.76 -19.32 8.81
C ILE A 405 15.37 -19.04 7.35
N ASP A 406 16.35 -18.79 6.48
CA ASP A 406 16.13 -18.53 5.06
C ASP A 406 15.60 -19.78 4.33
N ALA A 407 16.05 -20.98 4.71
CA ALA A 407 15.54 -22.25 4.21
C ALA A 407 14.09 -22.50 4.68
N LEU A 408 13.82 -22.33 5.98
CA LEU A 408 12.47 -22.45 6.55
C LEU A 408 11.48 -21.48 5.91
N SER A 409 11.91 -20.24 5.64
CA SER A 409 11.08 -19.22 4.98
C SER A 409 10.70 -19.56 3.53
N LYS A 410 11.40 -20.52 2.91
CA LYS A 410 11.11 -21.10 1.59
C LYS A 410 10.28 -22.38 1.65
N GLY A 411 9.98 -22.88 2.86
CA GLY A 411 9.18 -24.09 3.08
C GLY A 411 9.99 -25.36 3.28
N ASP A 412 11.31 -25.27 3.47
CA ASP A 412 12.16 -26.42 3.72
C ASP A 412 12.16 -26.79 5.22
N TYR A 413 11.11 -27.52 5.63
CA TYR A 413 10.91 -27.90 7.02
C TYR A 413 11.44 -29.30 7.31
N ASN A 414 12.47 -29.39 8.18
CA ASN A 414 12.80 -30.67 8.79
C ASN A 414 11.72 -31.07 9.83
N LYS A 415 10.82 -31.98 9.46
CA LYS A 415 9.73 -32.46 10.33
C LYS A 415 10.20 -33.17 11.60
N LYS A 416 11.46 -33.59 11.69
CA LYS A 416 12.02 -34.24 12.89
C LYS A 416 12.61 -33.24 13.88
N ASP A 417 12.86 -32.00 13.45
CA ASP A 417 13.42 -30.96 14.31
C ASP A 417 12.34 -30.37 15.24
N ARG A 418 12.64 -30.35 16.54
CA ARG A 418 11.69 -29.86 17.57
C ARG A 418 11.42 -28.37 17.43
N ASN A 419 12.43 -27.54 17.14
CA ASN A 419 12.26 -26.10 16.97
C ASN A 419 11.39 -25.82 15.74
N HIS A 420 11.62 -26.52 14.62
CA HIS A 420 10.78 -26.40 13.43
C HIS A 420 9.31 -26.73 13.72
N GLN A 421 9.05 -27.81 14.46
CA GLN A 421 7.70 -28.20 14.87
C GLN A 421 7.02 -27.12 15.73
N GLN A 422 7.74 -26.54 16.70
CA GLN A 422 7.18 -25.48 17.54
C GLN A 422 6.93 -24.18 16.74
N ILE A 423 7.85 -23.79 15.86
CA ILE A 423 7.69 -22.64 14.97
C ILE A 423 6.44 -22.77 14.11
N VAL A 424 6.23 -23.94 13.48
CA VAL A 424 5.05 -24.18 12.64
C VAL A 424 3.77 -24.21 13.49
N ARG A 425 3.79 -24.90 14.64
CA ARG A 425 2.63 -25.02 15.52
C ARG A 425 2.17 -23.68 16.06
N PHE A 426 3.05 -22.93 16.73
CA PHE A 426 2.70 -21.64 17.32
C PHE A 426 2.56 -20.55 16.26
N GLY A 427 3.33 -20.63 15.18
CA GLY A 427 3.20 -19.72 14.05
C GLY A 427 1.81 -19.78 13.41
N GLY A 428 1.19 -20.96 13.33
CA GLY A 428 -0.20 -21.09 12.87
C GLY A 428 -1.21 -20.37 13.76
N LEU A 429 -0.97 -20.29 15.07
CA LEU A 429 -1.85 -19.63 16.05
C LEU A 429 -1.71 -18.11 16.07
N MET A 430 -0.55 -17.59 15.63
CA MET A 430 -0.25 -16.16 15.56
C MET A 430 -0.62 -15.53 14.22
N LYS A 431 -1.07 -16.33 13.26
CA LYS A 431 -1.40 -15.85 11.93
C LYS A 431 -2.50 -14.79 12.01
N ASP A 432 -2.30 -13.71 11.28
CA ASP A 432 -3.22 -12.57 11.20
C ASP A 432 -3.39 -11.77 12.51
N PHE A 433 -2.58 -12.05 13.55
CA PHE A 433 -2.52 -11.19 14.74
C PHE A 433 -1.95 -9.81 14.37
N PRO A 434 -2.52 -8.70 14.86
CA PRO A 434 -1.92 -7.38 14.73
C PRO A 434 -0.53 -7.30 15.37
N ASN A 435 0.40 -6.68 14.68
CA ASN A 435 1.80 -6.57 15.06
C ASN A 435 2.17 -5.14 15.49
N HIS A 436 1.82 -4.13 14.68
CA HIS A 436 1.96 -2.71 14.99
C HIS A 436 1.03 -1.86 14.10
N VAL A 437 0.77 -0.62 14.53
CA VAL A 437 0.07 0.39 13.73
C VAL A 437 0.99 0.89 12.62
N SER A 438 0.43 1.03 11.43
CA SER A 438 1.02 1.67 10.27
C SER A 438 0.01 2.69 9.72
N ILE A 439 0.46 3.55 8.80
CA ILE A 439 -0.38 4.57 8.17
C ILE A 439 -1.11 3.93 6.99
N HIS A 440 -2.43 4.11 6.91
CA HIS A 440 -3.19 3.74 5.71
C HIS A 440 -2.68 4.57 4.51
N PRO A 441 -2.43 3.94 3.35
CA PRO A 441 -1.70 4.58 2.25
C PRO A 441 -2.39 5.78 1.60
N GLY A 442 -3.69 5.98 1.81
CA GLY A 442 -4.47 7.11 1.25
C GLY A 442 -5.36 7.83 2.28
N GLY A 443 -6.22 7.06 2.92
CA GLY A 443 -7.28 7.50 3.84
C GLY A 443 -6.88 8.52 4.89
N MET A 444 -7.59 9.64 4.83
CA MET A 444 -7.66 10.67 5.85
C MET A 444 -9.08 10.77 6.39
N LEU A 445 -9.22 11.06 7.67
CA LEU A 445 -10.49 11.33 8.31
C LEU A 445 -10.62 12.84 8.55
N ILE A 446 -11.80 13.37 8.27
CA ILE A 446 -12.18 14.75 8.57
C ILE A 446 -13.52 14.68 9.31
N SER A 447 -13.48 14.77 10.64
CA SER A 447 -14.63 14.53 11.51
C SER A 447 -15.28 15.83 12.01
N GLU A 448 -16.58 15.76 12.31
CA GLU A 448 -17.31 16.90 12.90
C GLU A 448 -16.87 17.15 14.35
N LEU A 449 -16.81 16.09 15.17
CA LEU A 449 -16.25 16.15 16.52
C LEU A 449 -14.74 15.88 16.50
N PRO A 450 -13.98 16.25 17.55
CA PRO A 450 -12.57 15.89 17.63
C PRO A 450 -12.35 14.38 17.46
N ILE A 451 -11.31 13.97 16.74
CA ILE A 451 -11.00 12.56 16.48
C ILE A 451 -10.83 11.77 17.78
N ALA A 452 -10.34 12.43 18.83
CA ALA A 452 -10.21 11.84 20.16
C ALA A 452 -11.53 11.38 20.80
N CYS A 453 -12.70 11.83 20.31
CA CYS A 453 -13.99 11.24 20.69
C CYS A 453 -14.11 9.77 20.27
N TYR A 454 -13.35 9.36 19.26
CA TYR A 454 -13.42 8.04 18.62
C TYR A 454 -12.19 7.19 18.89
N THR A 455 -10.99 7.76 18.94
CA THR A 455 -9.75 6.97 19.06
C THR A 455 -8.57 7.82 19.51
N ALA A 456 -7.58 7.21 20.15
CA ALA A 456 -6.29 7.86 20.35
C ALA A 456 -5.48 7.90 19.03
N LEU A 457 -4.51 8.80 18.98
CA LEU A 457 -3.63 9.00 17.84
C LEU A 457 -2.19 8.58 18.18
N GLU A 458 -1.48 8.14 17.15
CA GLU A 458 -0.04 7.89 17.17
C GLU A 458 0.68 8.83 16.20
N MET A 459 1.98 9.00 16.43
CA MET A 459 2.89 9.76 15.56
C MET A 459 3.94 8.83 14.94
N PRO A 460 3.62 8.14 13.82
CA PRO A 460 4.61 7.32 13.13
C PRO A 460 5.77 8.17 12.59
N PRO A 461 6.90 7.56 12.17
CA PRO A 461 8.09 8.27 11.71
C PRO A 461 7.85 9.29 10.59
N LYS A 462 6.78 9.13 9.81
CA LYS A 462 6.38 10.08 8.76
C LYS A 462 5.95 11.46 9.31
N GLY A 463 5.66 11.57 10.61
CA GLY A 463 5.41 12.86 11.26
C GLY A 463 3.98 13.38 11.15
N PHE A 464 3.00 12.51 10.89
CA PHE A 464 1.59 12.89 10.83
C PHE A 464 0.72 12.13 11.85
N PRO A 465 -0.26 12.79 12.49
CA PRO A 465 -1.19 12.14 13.41
C PRO A 465 -1.97 11.03 12.71
N THR A 466 -1.96 9.82 13.27
CA THR A 466 -2.57 8.63 12.68
C THR A 466 -3.49 7.96 13.70
N THR A 467 -4.70 7.57 13.32
CA THR A 467 -5.64 6.90 14.23
C THR A 467 -5.17 5.52 14.64
N GLN A 468 -5.50 5.09 15.86
CA GLN A 468 -5.32 3.70 16.26
C GLN A 468 -6.37 2.76 15.65
N ILE A 469 -7.56 3.25 15.32
CA ILE A 469 -8.56 2.47 14.58
C ILE A 469 -8.19 2.34 13.09
N ASP A 470 -8.61 1.24 12.48
CA ASP A 470 -8.47 1.02 11.04
C ASP A 470 -9.70 1.46 10.24
N MET A 471 -9.65 1.24 8.92
CA MET A 471 -10.73 1.59 7.99
C MET A 471 -12.05 0.90 8.29
N PHE A 472 -12.02 -0.35 8.76
CA PHE A 472 -13.24 -1.13 8.98
C PHE A 472 -13.96 -0.60 10.22
N VAL A 473 -13.22 -0.35 11.30
CA VAL A 473 -13.77 0.24 12.51
C VAL A 473 -14.30 1.65 12.22
N ALA A 474 -13.53 2.47 11.49
CA ALA A 474 -13.95 3.82 11.11
C ALA A 474 -15.25 3.82 10.29
N GLU A 475 -15.36 2.98 9.24
CA GLU A 475 -16.57 2.87 8.43
C GLU A 475 -17.77 2.38 9.25
N ASN A 476 -17.57 1.41 10.16
CA ASN A 476 -18.63 0.86 11.00
C ASN A 476 -19.24 1.93 11.92
N ILE A 477 -18.40 2.79 12.49
CA ILE A 477 -18.87 3.91 13.31
C ILE A 477 -19.37 5.09 12.47
N GLY A 478 -19.25 5.08 11.14
CA GLY A 478 -19.71 6.16 10.27
C GLY A 478 -18.71 7.32 10.10
N LEU A 479 -17.42 7.05 10.29
CA LEU A 479 -16.33 7.92 9.84
C LEU A 479 -15.81 7.42 8.50
N PHE A 480 -16.17 8.13 7.45
CA PHE A 480 -15.76 7.83 6.10
C PHE A 480 -14.48 8.58 5.73
N LYS A 481 -13.69 7.99 4.85
CA LYS A 481 -12.37 8.49 4.48
C LYS A 481 -12.41 9.36 3.23
N LEU A 482 -11.48 10.31 3.16
CA LEU A 482 -11.05 10.95 1.94
C LEU A 482 -9.69 10.35 1.56
N ASP A 483 -9.57 9.74 0.38
CA ASP A 483 -8.33 9.08 -0.03
C ASP A 483 -7.43 10.08 -0.77
N ILE A 484 -6.38 10.54 -0.07
CA ILE A 484 -5.29 11.34 -0.63
C ILE A 484 -4.12 10.41 -0.89
N LEU A 485 -3.96 10.00 -2.13
CA LEU A 485 -3.07 8.92 -2.55
C LEU A 485 -1.76 9.47 -3.12
N SER A 486 -0.75 8.60 -3.09
CA SER A 486 0.56 8.85 -3.68
C SER A 486 0.73 8.00 -4.91
N GLN A 487 1.16 8.59 -6.01
CA GLN A 487 1.43 7.89 -7.25
C GLN A 487 2.72 8.37 -7.91
N ARG A 488 3.56 7.40 -8.32
CA ARG A 488 4.84 7.69 -8.97
C ARG A 488 4.70 8.18 -10.41
N GLY A 489 3.71 7.71 -11.16
CA GLY A 489 3.47 8.13 -12.54
C GLY A 489 3.28 9.65 -12.69
N LEU A 490 2.61 10.29 -11.73
CA LEU A 490 2.52 11.75 -11.66
C LEU A 490 3.86 12.43 -11.38
N GLY A 491 4.73 11.78 -10.59
CA GLY A 491 6.12 12.20 -10.42
C GLY A 491 6.92 12.10 -11.73
N HIS A 492 6.70 11.05 -12.53
CA HIS A 492 7.33 10.91 -13.85
C HIS A 492 6.95 12.10 -14.73
N ILE A 493 5.65 12.38 -14.84
CA ILE A 493 5.12 13.48 -15.66
C ILE A 493 5.68 14.82 -15.19
N LYS A 494 5.64 15.08 -13.88
CA LYS A 494 6.13 16.34 -13.28
C LYS A 494 7.60 16.58 -13.61
N ASP A 495 8.46 15.65 -13.21
CA ASP A 495 9.90 15.78 -13.36
C ASP A 495 10.27 15.84 -14.86
N THR A 496 9.54 15.14 -15.73
CA THR A 496 9.78 15.23 -17.18
C THR A 496 9.48 16.63 -17.72
N VAL A 497 8.37 17.25 -17.32
CA VAL A 497 8.03 18.62 -17.75
C VAL A 497 9.04 19.63 -17.22
N GLU A 498 9.50 19.46 -15.98
CA GLU A 498 10.56 20.29 -15.39
C GLU A 498 11.87 20.16 -16.18
N LEU A 499 12.33 18.93 -16.46
CA LEU A 499 13.53 18.68 -17.28
C LEU A 499 13.42 19.25 -18.70
N ILE A 500 12.25 19.12 -19.34
CA ILE A 500 12.02 19.68 -20.68
C ILE A 500 12.10 21.21 -20.65
N LYS A 501 11.56 21.83 -19.61
CA LYS A 501 11.61 23.28 -19.43
C LYS A 501 13.04 23.75 -19.17
N GLU A 502 13.81 23.02 -18.38
CA GLU A 502 15.21 23.36 -18.08
C GLU A 502 16.11 23.22 -19.32
N HIS A 503 15.95 22.16 -20.11
CA HIS A 503 16.86 21.87 -21.23
C HIS A 503 16.44 22.50 -22.56
N HIS A 504 15.13 22.57 -22.82
CA HIS A 504 14.60 23.06 -24.09
C HIS A 504 13.90 24.42 -23.98
N ASN A 505 13.67 24.93 -22.77
CA ASN A 505 12.87 26.13 -22.51
C ASN A 505 11.45 26.02 -23.10
N ILE A 506 10.88 24.81 -23.10
CA ILE A 506 9.52 24.51 -23.57
C ILE A 506 8.65 24.20 -22.36
N ASP A 507 7.52 24.92 -22.23
CA ASP A 507 6.53 24.66 -21.18
C ASP A 507 5.38 23.80 -21.75
N ILE A 508 5.22 22.58 -21.25
CA ILE A 508 4.21 21.63 -21.73
C ILE A 508 3.04 21.60 -20.76
N ASP A 509 1.86 21.96 -21.27
CA ASP A 509 0.60 21.76 -20.56
C ASP A 509 0.09 20.32 -20.73
N ILE A 510 0.30 19.51 -19.69
CA ILE A 510 -0.10 18.09 -19.65
C ILE A 510 -1.62 17.90 -19.57
N HIS A 511 -2.41 18.95 -19.33
CA HIS A 511 -3.87 18.86 -19.27
C HIS A 511 -4.52 18.88 -20.66
N GLN A 512 -3.74 19.07 -21.73
CA GLN A 512 -4.20 19.02 -23.13
C GLN A 512 -4.41 17.59 -23.66
N VAL A 513 -5.01 16.73 -22.83
CA VAL A 513 -5.19 15.28 -23.09
C VAL A 513 -5.92 15.01 -24.41
N GLU A 514 -6.93 15.82 -24.75
CA GLU A 514 -7.67 15.71 -26.01
C GLU A 514 -6.80 15.86 -27.26
N LYS A 515 -5.73 16.66 -27.17
CA LYS A 515 -4.74 16.79 -28.24
C LYS A 515 -3.89 15.54 -28.32
N PHE A 516 -3.46 14.99 -27.18
CA PHE A 516 -2.63 13.78 -27.11
C PHE A 516 -3.38 12.55 -27.64
N LYS A 517 -4.67 12.40 -27.32
CA LYS A 517 -5.54 11.31 -27.82
C LYS A 517 -5.62 11.26 -29.36
N LYS A 518 -5.45 12.41 -30.04
CA LYS A 518 -5.56 12.53 -31.51
C LYS A 518 -4.20 12.50 -32.22
N ASP A 519 -3.11 12.42 -31.47
CA ASP A 519 -1.76 12.43 -32.01
C ASP A 519 -1.40 11.06 -32.63
N LYS A 520 -1.09 11.07 -33.93
CA LYS A 520 -0.77 9.85 -34.69
C LYS A 520 0.52 9.16 -34.23
N ARG A 521 1.50 9.91 -33.72
CA ARG A 521 2.76 9.34 -33.21
C ARG A 521 2.54 8.65 -31.87
N VAL A 522 1.75 9.28 -30.99
CA VAL A 522 1.32 8.67 -29.72
C VAL A 522 0.52 7.39 -29.98
N ALA A 523 -0.43 7.44 -30.91
CA ALA A 523 -1.20 6.26 -31.33
C ALA A 523 -0.31 5.14 -31.87
N ALA A 524 0.72 5.48 -32.66
CA ALA A 524 1.69 4.50 -33.16
C ALA A 524 2.53 3.86 -32.04
N GLN A 525 2.93 4.64 -31.03
CA GLN A 525 3.68 4.13 -29.88
C GLN A 525 2.81 3.23 -28.98
N LEU A 526 1.53 3.57 -28.80
CA LEU A 526 0.58 2.71 -28.10
C LEU A 526 0.39 1.37 -28.84
N LYS A 527 0.27 1.43 -30.17
CA LYS A 527 0.09 0.26 -31.04
C LYS A 527 1.27 -0.70 -31.04
N SER A 528 2.50 -0.18 -30.96
CA SER A 528 3.71 -1.00 -30.82
C SER A 528 3.87 -1.57 -29.40
N ALA A 529 3.07 -1.09 -28.44
CA ALA A 529 3.18 -1.36 -27.01
C ALA A 529 4.58 -1.05 -26.43
N ASP A 530 5.24 -0.01 -26.96
CA ASP A 530 6.44 0.56 -26.35
C ASP A 530 6.05 1.49 -25.19
N THR A 531 5.62 0.88 -24.09
CA THR A 531 4.95 1.59 -22.99
C THR A 531 5.73 1.55 -21.68
N ILE A 532 7.00 1.13 -21.70
CA ILE A 532 7.85 1.11 -20.49
C ILE A 532 8.00 2.51 -19.92
N GLY A 533 7.80 2.64 -18.60
CA GLY A 533 7.80 3.92 -17.88
C GLY A 533 6.43 4.62 -17.86
N CYS A 534 5.52 4.24 -18.78
CA CYS A 534 4.17 4.78 -18.82
C CYS A 534 3.29 4.07 -17.78
N PHE A 535 2.77 4.86 -16.84
CA PHE A 535 1.91 4.34 -15.78
C PHE A 535 0.73 3.56 -16.35
N TYR A 536 0.30 2.53 -15.60
CA TYR A 536 -0.83 1.64 -15.90
C TYR A 536 -0.64 0.66 -17.05
N ILE A 537 0.22 0.97 -18.03
CA ILE A 537 0.29 0.24 -19.31
C ILE A 537 1.61 -0.48 -19.61
N GLU A 538 2.52 -0.58 -18.65
CA GLU A 538 3.86 -1.14 -18.87
C GLU A 538 4.01 -2.64 -18.58
N SER A 539 3.09 -3.29 -17.86
CA SER A 539 3.27 -4.69 -17.45
C SER A 539 3.31 -5.66 -18.67
N PRO A 540 4.01 -6.82 -18.58
CA PRO A 540 4.12 -7.75 -19.71
C PRO A 540 2.76 -8.20 -20.25
N SER A 541 1.84 -8.53 -19.34
CA SER A 541 0.48 -8.92 -19.74
C SER A 541 -0.23 -7.77 -20.47
N MET A 542 -0.10 -6.52 -20.00
CA MET A 542 -0.77 -5.36 -20.61
C MET A 542 -0.26 -5.11 -22.00
N ARG A 543 1.06 -5.01 -22.15
CA ARG A 543 1.70 -4.90 -23.47
C ARG A 543 1.25 -6.00 -24.42
N GLY A 544 1.14 -7.24 -23.94
CA GLY A 544 0.61 -8.34 -24.71
C GLY A 544 -0.82 -8.07 -25.21
N VAL A 545 -1.73 -7.65 -24.33
CA VAL A 545 -3.12 -7.32 -24.72
C VAL A 545 -3.18 -6.13 -25.68
N LEU A 546 -2.37 -5.08 -25.47
CA LEU A 546 -2.29 -3.92 -26.36
C LEU A 546 -1.86 -4.34 -27.78
N LYS A 547 -0.84 -5.20 -27.91
CA LYS A 547 -0.41 -5.76 -29.20
C LYS A 547 -1.51 -6.59 -29.86
N LYS A 548 -2.16 -7.49 -29.11
CA LYS A 548 -3.27 -8.33 -29.62
C LYS A 548 -4.46 -7.51 -30.11
N LEU A 549 -4.78 -6.40 -29.43
CA LEU A 549 -5.83 -5.48 -29.85
C LEU A 549 -5.40 -4.53 -30.97
N ARG A 550 -4.09 -4.39 -31.21
CA ARG A 550 -3.51 -3.33 -32.06
C ARG A 550 -4.02 -1.95 -31.61
N CYS A 551 -4.04 -1.75 -30.31
CA CYS A 551 -4.65 -0.60 -29.65
C CYS A 551 -3.98 0.71 -30.10
N ASP A 552 -4.76 1.63 -30.66
CA ASP A 552 -4.28 2.93 -31.15
C ASP A 552 -5.20 4.11 -30.75
N ASP A 553 -6.17 3.87 -29.88
CA ASP A 553 -7.13 4.87 -29.41
C ASP A 553 -7.46 4.72 -27.91
N TYR A 554 -8.10 5.75 -27.36
CA TYR A 554 -8.39 5.89 -25.93
C TYR A 554 -9.46 4.92 -25.41
N LEU A 555 -10.51 4.64 -26.20
CA LEU A 555 -11.58 3.72 -25.81
C LEU A 555 -11.07 2.29 -25.76
N THR A 556 -10.29 1.89 -26.77
CA THR A 556 -9.67 0.57 -26.83
C THR A 556 -8.68 0.38 -25.67
N LEU A 557 -7.93 1.41 -25.27
CA LEU A 557 -7.05 1.35 -24.11
C LEU A 557 -7.83 1.16 -22.79
N THR A 558 -8.92 1.90 -22.62
CA THR A 558 -9.83 1.77 -21.47
C THR A 558 -10.37 0.34 -21.37
N ALA A 559 -10.83 -0.22 -22.49
CA ALA A 559 -11.28 -1.61 -22.53
C ALA A 559 -10.16 -2.63 -22.26
N ALA A 560 -8.97 -2.44 -22.85
CA ALA A 560 -7.81 -3.33 -22.70
C ALA A 560 -7.44 -3.55 -21.23
N SER A 561 -7.41 -2.47 -20.45
CA SER A 561 -7.08 -2.53 -19.03
C SER A 561 -8.16 -3.17 -18.15
N SER A 562 -9.40 -3.21 -18.64
CA SER A 562 -10.53 -3.84 -17.97
C SER A 562 -10.61 -5.34 -18.25
N ILE A 563 -10.27 -5.78 -19.47
CA ILE A 563 -10.34 -7.21 -19.87
C ILE A 563 -9.13 -8.06 -19.43
N ILE A 564 -7.98 -7.46 -19.12
CA ILE A 564 -6.73 -8.16 -18.76
C ILE A 564 -6.74 -8.86 -17.37
N ARG A 565 -7.92 -9.09 -16.79
CA ARG A 565 -8.05 -9.65 -15.44
C ARG A 565 -8.08 -11.18 -15.47
N PRO A 566 -7.56 -11.87 -14.43
CA PRO A 566 -7.50 -13.34 -14.40
C PRO A 566 -8.83 -14.03 -14.69
N GLY A 567 -9.96 -13.55 -14.15
CA GLY A 567 -11.29 -14.12 -14.42
C GLY A 567 -11.78 -13.95 -15.85
N VAL A 568 -11.61 -12.76 -16.42
CA VAL A 568 -12.02 -12.44 -17.80
C VAL A 568 -11.17 -13.22 -18.82
N GLY A 569 -9.88 -13.40 -18.54
CA GLY A 569 -9.03 -14.31 -19.31
C GLY A 569 -9.47 -15.77 -19.19
N SER A 570 -9.74 -16.25 -17.97
CA SER A 570 -10.07 -17.66 -17.71
C SER A 570 -11.43 -18.13 -18.23
N SER A 571 -12.36 -17.19 -18.47
CA SER A 571 -13.69 -17.44 -19.03
C SER A 571 -13.71 -17.45 -20.56
N GLY A 572 -12.59 -17.12 -21.21
CA GLY A 572 -12.50 -16.96 -22.66
C GLY A 572 -13.08 -15.63 -23.18
N MET A 573 -13.61 -14.78 -22.28
CA MET A 573 -14.22 -13.50 -22.65
C MET A 573 -13.21 -12.50 -23.22
N MET A 574 -11.97 -12.50 -22.71
CA MET A 574 -10.89 -11.66 -23.27
C MET A 574 -10.62 -12.03 -24.74
N ALA A 575 -10.49 -13.32 -25.05
CA ALA A 575 -10.26 -13.78 -26.42
C ALA A 575 -11.46 -13.48 -27.33
N GLN A 576 -12.69 -13.65 -26.82
CA GLN A 576 -13.92 -13.28 -27.53
C GLN A 576 -13.98 -11.79 -27.83
N TYR A 577 -13.66 -10.93 -26.86
CA TYR A 577 -13.61 -9.48 -27.06
C TYR A 577 -12.61 -9.11 -28.16
N ILE A 578 -11.37 -9.61 -28.09
CA ILE A 578 -10.33 -9.35 -29.10
C ILE A 578 -10.78 -9.84 -30.49
N TRP A 579 -11.38 -11.03 -30.57
CA TRP A 579 -11.86 -11.57 -31.83
C TRP A 579 -13.00 -10.73 -32.42
N ARG A 580 -14.00 -10.32 -31.62
CA ARG A 580 -15.12 -9.47 -32.05
C ARG A 580 -14.65 -8.06 -32.42
N TYR A 581 -13.66 -7.53 -31.71
CA TYR A 581 -13.03 -6.24 -32.02
C TYR A 581 -12.46 -6.23 -33.44
N HIS A 582 -11.75 -7.29 -33.85
CA HIS A 582 -11.22 -7.47 -35.21
C HIS A 582 -12.27 -7.89 -36.23
N ASN A 583 -13.40 -8.46 -35.80
CA ASN A 583 -14.46 -9.02 -36.65
C ASN A 583 -15.84 -8.43 -36.33
N ARG A 584 -15.95 -7.09 -36.29
CA ARG A 584 -17.14 -6.36 -35.80
C ARG A 584 -18.46 -6.74 -36.48
N HIS A 585 -18.42 -7.28 -37.68
CA HIS A 585 -19.60 -7.67 -38.47
C HIS A 585 -19.83 -9.19 -38.56
N LYS A 586 -19.05 -10.02 -37.85
CA LYS A 586 -19.12 -11.49 -37.95
C LYS A 586 -19.70 -12.16 -36.70
N PHE A 587 -20.40 -11.42 -35.85
CA PHE A 587 -21.05 -11.96 -34.66
C PHE A 587 -22.48 -11.43 -34.51
N GLU A 588 -23.31 -12.20 -33.81
CA GLU A 588 -24.67 -11.81 -33.47
C GLU A 588 -24.79 -11.53 -31.98
N TYR A 589 -25.63 -10.56 -31.62
CA TYR A 589 -25.94 -10.26 -30.23
C TYR A 589 -26.95 -11.28 -29.69
N LEU A 590 -26.81 -11.66 -28.43
CA LEU A 590 -27.73 -12.60 -27.77
C LEU A 590 -29.19 -12.14 -27.78
N HIS A 591 -29.40 -10.83 -27.72
CA HIS A 591 -30.74 -10.21 -27.69
C HIS A 591 -30.65 -8.74 -28.17
N PRO A 592 -31.69 -8.16 -28.81
CA PRO A 592 -31.70 -6.75 -29.21
C PRO A 592 -31.39 -5.78 -28.07
N LYS A 593 -31.92 -6.04 -26.87
CA LYS A 593 -31.61 -5.23 -25.67
C LYS A 593 -30.13 -5.30 -25.27
N MET A 594 -29.45 -6.43 -25.50
CA MET A 594 -28.02 -6.54 -25.25
C MET A 594 -27.21 -5.71 -26.26
N ARG A 595 -27.69 -5.59 -27.51
CA ARG A 595 -27.09 -4.67 -28.49
C ARG A 595 -27.21 -3.22 -28.03
N GLU A 596 -28.39 -2.80 -27.59
CA GLU A 596 -28.63 -1.45 -27.07
C GLU A 596 -27.68 -1.10 -25.91
N LEU A 597 -27.45 -2.04 -24.99
CA LEU A 597 -26.65 -1.80 -23.78
C LEU A 597 -25.13 -1.98 -23.96
N LEU A 598 -24.70 -2.85 -24.89
CA LEU A 598 -23.31 -3.33 -24.99
C LEU A 598 -22.74 -3.15 -26.41
N GLU A 599 -23.24 -2.18 -27.18
CA GLU A 599 -22.74 -1.92 -28.54
C GLU A 599 -21.24 -1.59 -28.53
N GLU A 600 -20.82 -0.71 -27.62
CA GLU A 600 -19.43 -0.26 -27.45
C GLU A 600 -18.46 -1.41 -27.17
N THR A 601 -18.93 -2.44 -26.47
CA THR A 601 -18.11 -3.60 -26.06
C THR A 601 -18.38 -4.85 -26.89
N PHE A 602 -18.99 -4.69 -28.07
CA PHE A 602 -19.26 -5.77 -29.01
C PHE A 602 -20.08 -6.91 -28.39
N GLY A 603 -21.04 -6.58 -27.51
CA GLY A 603 -21.90 -7.56 -26.86
C GLY A 603 -21.20 -8.43 -25.81
N VAL A 604 -20.03 -8.01 -25.32
CA VAL A 604 -19.31 -8.64 -24.21
C VAL A 604 -19.36 -7.67 -23.04
N MET A 605 -19.83 -8.08 -21.86
CA MET A 605 -19.71 -7.23 -20.68
C MET A 605 -18.22 -7.03 -20.37
N VAL A 606 -17.77 -5.81 -20.10
CA VAL A 606 -16.37 -5.51 -19.75
C VAL A 606 -16.31 -4.80 -18.40
N TYR A 607 -17.31 -3.97 -18.13
CA TYR A 607 -17.34 -3.06 -17.00
C TYR A 607 -18.36 -3.47 -15.92
N GLN A 608 -18.17 -2.99 -14.69
CA GLN A 608 -19.17 -3.09 -13.62
C GLN A 608 -20.46 -2.37 -13.98
N GLU A 609 -20.33 -1.26 -14.69
CA GLU A 609 -21.40 -0.44 -15.22
C GLU A 609 -22.27 -1.26 -16.21
N ASP A 610 -21.65 -2.09 -17.06
CA ASP A 610 -22.37 -2.98 -17.99
C ASP A 610 -23.24 -3.98 -17.24
N VAL A 611 -22.70 -4.54 -16.16
CA VAL A 611 -23.40 -5.51 -15.31
C VAL A 611 -24.60 -4.86 -14.63
N ILE A 612 -24.45 -3.64 -14.10
CA ILE A 612 -25.58 -2.89 -13.51
C ILE A 612 -26.64 -2.59 -14.58
N LYS A 613 -26.21 -2.08 -15.75
CA LYS A 613 -27.11 -1.76 -16.88
C LYS A 613 -27.89 -3.00 -17.32
N VAL A 614 -27.24 -4.15 -17.48
CA VAL A 614 -27.90 -5.41 -17.87
C VAL A 614 -28.81 -5.93 -16.75
N ALA A 615 -28.36 -5.96 -15.50
CA ALA A 615 -29.17 -6.41 -14.37
C ALA A 615 -30.47 -5.60 -14.22
N HIS A 616 -30.38 -4.28 -14.38
CA HIS A 616 -31.52 -3.37 -14.28
C HIS A 616 -32.40 -3.36 -15.54
N TYR A 617 -31.83 -3.03 -16.70
CA TYR A 617 -32.62 -2.81 -17.92
C TYR A 617 -33.01 -4.10 -18.63
N PHE A 618 -32.19 -5.15 -18.59
CA PHE A 618 -32.54 -6.47 -19.13
C PHE A 618 -33.25 -7.31 -18.05
N GLY A 619 -32.61 -7.48 -16.88
CA GLY A 619 -33.08 -8.33 -15.79
C GLY A 619 -34.22 -7.77 -14.94
N GLY A 620 -34.52 -6.48 -15.04
CA GLY A 620 -35.61 -5.84 -14.31
C GLY A 620 -35.42 -5.71 -12.79
N LEU A 621 -34.20 -5.92 -12.29
CA LEU A 621 -33.87 -5.65 -10.87
C LEU A 621 -33.92 -4.15 -10.61
N ASP A 622 -34.24 -3.72 -9.39
CA ASP A 622 -34.15 -2.29 -9.06
C ASP A 622 -32.66 -1.83 -8.94
N MET A 623 -32.45 -0.53 -8.78
CA MET A 623 -31.09 0.05 -8.75
C MET A 623 -30.30 -0.31 -7.48
N GLY A 624 -30.99 -0.48 -6.35
CA GLY A 624 -30.38 -0.96 -5.11
C GLY A 624 -29.95 -2.42 -5.26
N GLU A 625 -30.83 -3.27 -5.80
CA GLU A 625 -30.58 -4.68 -6.08
C GLU A 625 -29.44 -4.88 -7.08
N ALA A 626 -29.38 -4.08 -8.15
CA ALA A 626 -28.30 -4.14 -9.12
C ALA A 626 -26.93 -3.74 -8.50
N ASP A 627 -26.90 -2.76 -7.59
CA ASP A 627 -25.66 -2.42 -6.88
C ASP A 627 -25.27 -3.50 -5.85
N ILE A 628 -26.23 -4.07 -5.12
CA ILE A 628 -25.99 -5.21 -4.23
C ILE A 628 -25.42 -6.39 -5.01
N LEU A 629 -25.99 -6.71 -6.17
CA LEU A 629 -25.50 -7.74 -7.09
C LEU A 629 -24.02 -7.48 -7.43
N ARG A 630 -23.69 -6.26 -7.87
CA ARG A 630 -22.29 -5.86 -8.17
C ARG A 630 -21.37 -5.99 -6.95
N ARG A 631 -21.79 -5.58 -5.75
CA ARG A 631 -20.99 -5.68 -4.51
C ARG A 631 -20.76 -7.13 -4.11
N ALA A 632 -21.79 -7.98 -4.21
CA ALA A 632 -21.70 -9.43 -4.02
C ALA A 632 -20.72 -10.06 -4.98
N MET A 633 -20.77 -9.66 -6.25
CA MET A 633 -19.83 -10.12 -7.27
C MET A 633 -18.42 -9.60 -7.04
N SER A 634 -18.17 -8.48 -6.36
CA SER A 634 -16.82 -7.97 -6.12
C SER A 634 -16.03 -8.75 -5.05
N GLY A 635 -16.60 -9.85 -4.50
CA GLY A 635 -15.96 -10.70 -3.48
C GLY A 635 -15.89 -10.08 -2.08
N LYS A 636 -16.27 -8.81 -1.94
CA LYS A 636 -16.29 -8.06 -0.68
C LYS A 636 -17.50 -8.41 0.21
N TYR A 637 -18.55 -8.99 -0.35
CA TYR A 637 -19.80 -9.26 0.38
C TYR A 637 -20.03 -10.77 0.53
N ARG A 638 -20.14 -11.26 1.77
CA ARG A 638 -20.28 -12.69 2.12
C ARG A 638 -21.75 -13.10 2.31
N GLY A 639 -22.63 -12.74 1.37
CA GLY A 639 -24.06 -13.05 1.44
C GLY A 639 -24.50 -14.11 0.43
N LYS A 640 -24.20 -15.40 0.64
CA LYS A 640 -24.63 -16.46 -0.29
C LYS A 640 -26.16 -16.49 -0.51
N LYS A 641 -26.92 -16.24 0.56
CA LYS A 641 -28.39 -16.16 0.53
C LYS A 641 -28.91 -14.98 -0.31
N GLU A 642 -28.23 -13.84 -0.29
CA GLU A 642 -28.66 -12.64 -1.02
C GLU A 642 -28.48 -12.83 -2.53
N MET A 643 -27.39 -13.50 -2.93
CA MET A 643 -27.16 -13.84 -4.34
C MET A 643 -28.23 -14.79 -4.89
N GLU A 644 -28.62 -15.81 -4.12
CA GLU A 644 -29.68 -16.75 -4.49
C GLU A 644 -31.04 -16.05 -4.64
N ARG A 645 -31.33 -15.06 -3.78
CA ARG A 645 -32.53 -14.21 -3.88
C ARG A 645 -32.54 -13.41 -5.19
N LEU A 646 -31.44 -12.72 -5.49
CA LEU A 646 -31.29 -11.88 -6.69
C LEU A 646 -31.36 -12.72 -7.98
N GLU A 647 -30.76 -13.91 -7.99
CA GLU A 647 -30.85 -14.86 -9.10
C GLU A 647 -32.30 -15.26 -9.39
N THR A 648 -33.03 -15.64 -8.34
CA THR A 648 -34.44 -16.04 -8.46
C THR A 648 -35.28 -14.89 -9.03
N GLN A 649 -35.09 -13.69 -8.48
CA GLN A 649 -35.82 -12.50 -8.93
C GLN A 649 -35.51 -12.17 -10.41
N PHE A 650 -34.24 -12.26 -10.82
CA PHE A 650 -33.81 -12.02 -12.20
C PHE A 650 -34.54 -12.93 -13.18
N PHE A 651 -34.62 -14.24 -12.90
CA PHE A 651 -35.30 -15.19 -13.78
C PHE A 651 -36.82 -14.98 -13.83
N LEU A 652 -37.44 -14.64 -12.70
CA LEU A 652 -38.87 -14.31 -12.65
C LEU A 652 -39.19 -13.10 -13.53
N ASN A 653 -38.44 -12.02 -13.37
CA ASN A 653 -38.59 -10.80 -14.17
C ASN A 653 -38.38 -11.07 -15.68
N CYS A 654 -37.37 -11.87 -16.04
CA CYS A 654 -37.12 -12.22 -17.44
C CYS A 654 -38.27 -13.02 -18.05
N LYS A 655 -38.89 -13.91 -17.27
CA LYS A 655 -40.06 -14.70 -17.69
C LYS A 655 -41.28 -13.81 -17.90
N GLU A 656 -41.54 -12.86 -16.99
CA GLU A 656 -42.63 -11.87 -17.15
C GLU A 656 -42.45 -10.98 -18.38
N ARG A 657 -41.20 -10.67 -18.75
CA ARG A 657 -40.85 -9.92 -19.97
C ARG A 657 -40.87 -10.74 -21.25
N GLY A 658 -41.17 -12.04 -21.17
CA GLY A 658 -41.30 -12.93 -22.33
C GLY A 658 -39.97 -13.36 -22.95
N TYR A 659 -38.84 -13.28 -22.22
CA TYR A 659 -37.55 -13.71 -22.75
C TYR A 659 -37.40 -15.23 -22.77
N PRO A 660 -36.82 -15.81 -23.84
CA PRO A 660 -36.48 -17.23 -23.88
C PRO A 660 -35.57 -17.65 -22.72
N GLU A 661 -35.84 -18.82 -22.14
CA GLU A 661 -35.12 -19.32 -20.96
C GLU A 661 -33.62 -19.55 -21.25
N ASN A 662 -33.28 -20.03 -22.45
CA ASN A 662 -31.90 -20.21 -22.89
C ASN A 662 -31.11 -18.88 -22.93
N ILE A 663 -31.73 -17.80 -23.40
CA ILE A 663 -31.11 -16.47 -23.43
C ILE A 663 -30.90 -15.95 -22.01
N SER A 664 -31.93 -16.03 -21.17
CA SER A 664 -31.87 -15.54 -19.79
C SER A 664 -30.80 -16.27 -18.96
N LYS A 665 -30.68 -17.60 -19.15
CA LYS A 665 -29.62 -18.41 -18.51
C LYS A 665 -28.23 -18.04 -19.00
N GLU A 666 -28.06 -17.80 -20.29
CA GLU A 666 -26.77 -17.38 -20.85
C GLU A 666 -26.36 -15.99 -20.36
N VAL A 667 -27.29 -15.03 -20.29
CA VAL A 667 -27.02 -13.70 -19.73
C VAL A 667 -26.62 -13.79 -18.26
N TRP A 668 -27.33 -14.57 -17.45
CA TRP A 668 -26.97 -14.79 -16.05
C TRP A 668 -25.61 -15.48 -15.90
N ARG A 669 -25.31 -16.49 -16.72
CA ARG A 669 -23.99 -17.15 -16.75
C ARG A 669 -22.87 -16.15 -17.01
N GLN A 670 -23.08 -15.22 -17.94
CA GLN A 670 -22.10 -14.16 -18.21
C GLN A 670 -21.95 -13.25 -16.99
N ILE A 671 -23.03 -12.75 -16.39
CA ILE A 671 -23.00 -11.94 -15.16
C ILE A 671 -22.22 -12.65 -14.05
N ALA A 672 -22.56 -13.91 -13.76
CA ALA A 672 -21.91 -14.71 -12.73
C ALA A 672 -20.42 -14.95 -13.01
N SER A 673 -20.01 -15.05 -14.29
CA SER A 673 -18.60 -15.20 -14.68
C SER A 673 -17.76 -13.94 -14.44
N PHE A 674 -18.38 -12.77 -14.27
CA PHE A 674 -17.72 -11.52 -13.87
C PHE A 674 -17.50 -11.41 -12.36
N ALA A 675 -18.05 -12.33 -11.56
CA ALA A 675 -17.83 -12.35 -10.13
C ALA A 675 -16.34 -12.51 -9.79
N GLY A 676 -15.80 -11.52 -9.07
CA GLY A 676 -14.43 -11.41 -8.58
C GLY A 676 -13.51 -10.60 -9.50
N TYR A 677 -13.97 -10.21 -10.70
CA TYR A 677 -13.09 -9.68 -11.76
C TYR A 677 -13.66 -8.53 -12.58
N SER A 678 -14.85 -8.02 -12.24
CA SER A 678 -15.44 -6.83 -12.89
C SER A 678 -14.68 -5.54 -12.53
N PHE A 679 -14.52 -4.64 -13.50
CA PHE A 679 -13.74 -3.40 -13.34
C PHE A 679 -14.58 -2.16 -13.64
N SER A 680 -14.28 -1.02 -13.01
CA SER A 680 -15.01 0.23 -13.29
C SER A 680 -14.48 0.93 -14.53
N LYS A 681 -15.39 1.27 -15.45
CA LYS A 681 -15.06 2.05 -16.65
C LYS A 681 -14.45 3.41 -16.29
N ALA A 682 -15.07 4.12 -15.35
CA ALA A 682 -14.64 5.45 -14.95
C ALA A 682 -13.21 5.47 -14.37
N HIS A 683 -12.89 4.47 -13.53
CA HIS A 683 -11.55 4.33 -12.96
C HIS A 683 -10.51 3.93 -14.02
N SER A 684 -10.86 3.03 -14.94
CA SER A 684 -10.01 2.67 -16.08
C SER A 684 -9.70 3.88 -16.98
N ALA A 685 -10.75 4.65 -17.31
CA ALA A 685 -10.65 5.85 -18.13
C ALA A 685 -9.75 6.92 -17.49
N SER A 686 -9.83 7.09 -16.17
CA SER A 686 -9.00 8.04 -15.42
C SER A 686 -7.51 7.70 -15.55
N PHE A 687 -7.14 6.43 -15.44
CA PHE A 687 -5.75 6.03 -15.62
C PHE A 687 -5.29 6.03 -17.07
N ALA A 688 -6.17 5.75 -18.02
CA ALA A 688 -5.86 5.87 -19.43
C ALA A 688 -5.47 7.32 -19.80
N VAL A 689 -6.05 8.34 -19.17
CA VAL A 689 -5.64 9.75 -19.35
C VAL A 689 -4.17 9.93 -19.01
N GLU A 690 -3.74 9.45 -17.84
CA GLU A 690 -2.34 9.55 -17.41
C GLU A 690 -1.39 8.74 -18.29
N SER A 691 -1.83 7.56 -18.76
CA SER A 691 -1.07 6.79 -19.74
C SER A 691 -0.81 7.59 -21.02
N TYR A 692 -1.80 8.35 -21.51
CA TYR A 692 -1.64 9.21 -22.68
C TYR A 692 -0.70 10.40 -22.43
N GLN A 693 -0.76 11.01 -21.24
CA GLN A 693 0.19 12.06 -20.84
C GLN A 693 1.62 11.52 -20.83
N SER A 694 1.84 10.36 -20.20
CA SER A 694 3.15 9.69 -20.17
C SER A 694 3.62 9.30 -21.57
N LEU A 695 2.73 8.75 -22.40
CA LEU A 695 3.05 8.37 -23.78
C LEU A 695 3.45 9.58 -24.62
N TYR A 696 2.73 10.70 -24.52
CA TYR A 696 3.08 11.92 -25.24
C TYR A 696 4.50 12.38 -24.87
N LEU A 697 4.82 12.46 -23.58
CA LEU A 697 6.15 12.83 -23.11
C LEU A 697 7.21 11.84 -23.61
N LYS A 698 6.94 10.53 -23.53
CA LYS A 698 7.84 9.50 -24.07
C LYS A 698 8.03 9.60 -25.59
N THR A 699 6.99 9.92 -26.35
CA THR A 699 7.06 10.00 -27.82
C THR A 699 7.99 11.13 -28.28
N TYR A 700 7.92 12.28 -27.61
CA TYR A 700 8.60 13.50 -28.06
C TYR A 700 9.90 13.79 -27.30
N TYR A 701 10.00 13.36 -26.03
CA TYR A 701 11.13 13.62 -25.13
C TYR A 701 11.51 12.33 -24.38
N PRO A 702 11.90 11.26 -25.10
CA PRO A 702 12.11 9.93 -24.50
C PRO A 702 13.26 9.89 -23.49
N GLN A 703 14.30 10.73 -23.64
CA GLN A 703 15.45 10.74 -22.74
C GLN A 703 15.08 11.36 -21.40
N GLU A 704 14.49 12.56 -21.42
CA GLU A 704 14.00 13.29 -20.24
C GLU A 704 12.94 12.45 -19.51
N PHE A 705 12.02 11.83 -20.26
CA PHE A 705 11.01 10.94 -19.69
C PHE A 705 11.64 9.74 -18.98
N MET A 706 12.65 9.08 -19.57
CA MET A 706 13.32 7.96 -18.90
C MET A 706 14.14 8.38 -17.69
N VAL A 707 14.82 9.54 -17.72
CA VAL A 707 15.52 10.07 -16.55
C VAL A 707 14.54 10.38 -15.42
N ALA A 708 13.39 10.99 -15.73
CA ALA A 708 12.33 11.22 -14.75
C ALA A 708 11.78 9.90 -14.16
N VAL A 709 11.57 8.87 -14.98
CA VAL A 709 11.16 7.53 -14.50
C VAL A 709 12.21 6.93 -13.56
N ILE A 710 13.50 7.04 -13.89
CA ILE A 710 14.62 6.57 -13.06
C ILE A 710 14.67 7.32 -11.73
N ASN A 711 14.55 8.65 -11.74
CA ASN A 711 14.61 9.50 -10.56
C ASN A 711 13.39 9.36 -9.64
N ASN A 712 12.29 8.80 -10.15
CA ASN A 712 11.12 8.40 -9.37
C ASN A 712 11.14 6.91 -8.98
N PHE A 713 12.29 6.24 -9.15
CA PHE A 713 12.54 4.83 -8.80
C PHE A 713 11.67 3.83 -9.57
N GLY A 714 11.24 4.22 -10.77
CA GLY A 714 10.46 3.42 -11.68
C GLY A 714 9.06 3.03 -11.18
N GLY A 715 8.43 2.17 -11.97
CA GLY A 715 7.15 1.52 -11.66
C GLY A 715 7.29 0.01 -11.47
N PHE A 716 6.99 -0.75 -12.52
CA PHE A 716 6.83 -2.20 -12.51
C PHE A 716 8.16 -2.98 -12.55
N TYR A 717 9.13 -2.50 -13.33
CA TYR A 717 10.40 -3.19 -13.57
C TYR A 717 11.54 -2.68 -12.67
N SER A 718 12.70 -3.37 -12.71
CA SER A 718 13.93 -2.92 -12.04
C SER A 718 14.53 -1.69 -12.70
N HIS A 719 15.32 -0.92 -11.93
CA HIS A 719 16.10 0.23 -12.42
C HIS A 719 16.91 -0.08 -13.68
N GLU A 720 17.56 -1.25 -13.70
CA GLU A 720 18.30 -1.77 -14.86
C GLU A 720 17.53 -1.65 -16.18
N LEU A 721 16.24 -2.04 -16.20
CA LEU A 721 15.46 -1.99 -17.42
C LEU A 721 15.24 -0.54 -17.86
N TYR A 722 14.98 0.38 -16.95
CA TYR A 722 14.79 1.79 -17.30
C TYR A 722 16.07 2.44 -17.82
N PHE A 723 17.24 2.09 -17.26
CA PHE A 723 18.53 2.49 -17.84
C PHE A 723 18.75 1.89 -19.23
N HIS A 724 18.34 0.63 -19.47
CA HIS A 724 18.35 0.06 -20.81
C HIS A 724 17.42 0.83 -21.76
N GLN A 725 16.21 1.21 -21.32
CA GLN A 725 15.30 2.02 -22.14
C GLN A 725 15.86 3.42 -22.42
N LEU A 726 16.55 4.03 -21.46
CA LEU A 726 17.23 5.32 -21.64
C LEU A 726 18.30 5.23 -22.73
N LYS A 727 19.11 4.16 -22.75
CA LYS A 727 20.05 3.90 -23.85
C LYS A 727 19.34 3.64 -25.17
N LYS A 728 18.23 2.89 -25.17
CA LYS A 728 17.39 2.65 -26.36
C LYS A 728 16.80 3.95 -26.91
N ALA A 729 16.56 4.94 -26.06
CA ALA A 729 16.18 6.31 -26.44
C ALA A 729 17.34 7.15 -27.00
N GLY A 730 18.54 6.59 -27.10
CA GLY A 730 19.72 7.22 -27.70
C GLY A 730 20.57 8.05 -26.73
N ALA A 731 20.35 7.94 -25.42
CA ALA A 731 21.17 8.66 -24.43
C ALA A 731 22.54 8.02 -24.24
N GLU A 732 23.59 8.85 -24.16
CA GLU A 732 24.94 8.42 -23.75
C GLU A 732 25.02 8.38 -22.22
N VAL A 733 24.88 7.19 -21.64
CA VAL A 733 24.82 6.98 -20.19
C VAL A 733 26.21 6.67 -19.63
N HIS A 734 26.65 7.45 -18.64
CA HIS A 734 27.90 7.30 -17.91
C HIS A 734 27.65 6.83 -16.47
N ALA A 735 28.49 5.92 -15.98
CA ALA A 735 28.56 5.58 -14.56
C ALA A 735 28.78 6.83 -13.68
N PRO A 736 28.52 6.78 -12.36
CA PRO A 736 28.68 7.93 -11.49
C PRO A 736 30.04 8.61 -11.64
N CYS A 737 30.08 9.94 -11.50
CA CYS A 737 31.27 10.77 -11.66
C CYS A 737 31.28 11.85 -10.57
N ILE A 738 32.39 11.98 -9.83
CA ILE A 738 32.51 12.98 -8.74
C ILE A 738 32.28 14.41 -9.21
N ASN A 739 32.65 14.74 -10.45
CA ASN A 739 32.53 16.10 -10.98
C ASN A 739 31.20 16.38 -11.70
N ASN A 740 30.52 15.35 -12.22
CA ASN A 740 29.38 15.53 -13.13
C ASN A 740 28.06 14.92 -12.62
N SER A 741 28.11 13.92 -11.74
CA SER A 741 26.89 13.33 -11.17
C SER A 741 26.31 14.23 -10.09
N GLU A 742 24.99 14.29 -10.06
CA GLU A 742 24.22 14.81 -8.92
C GLU A 742 23.80 13.66 -8.00
N TYR A 743 23.01 13.98 -6.97
CA TYR A 743 22.41 12.94 -6.12
C TYR A 743 21.50 12.01 -6.95
N LEU A 744 20.65 12.61 -7.78
CA LEU A 744 19.80 11.93 -8.75
C LEU A 744 20.49 11.84 -10.12
N THR A 745 19.98 10.99 -11.00
CA THR A 745 20.50 10.86 -12.37
C THR A 745 20.13 12.10 -13.16
N ASP A 746 21.09 12.71 -13.85
CA ASP A 746 20.86 13.99 -14.52
C ASP A 746 21.71 14.17 -15.79
N PHE A 747 21.36 15.19 -16.57
CA PHE A 747 22.05 15.57 -17.79
C PHE A 747 23.19 16.56 -17.52
N LYS A 748 24.33 16.33 -18.18
CA LYS A 748 25.44 17.27 -18.22
C LYS A 748 26.03 17.27 -19.63
N ASP A 749 26.06 18.44 -20.26
CA ASP A 749 26.62 18.65 -21.60
C ASP A 749 26.09 17.65 -22.66
N GLY A 750 24.79 17.36 -22.61
CA GLY A 750 24.13 16.42 -23.53
C GLY A 750 24.33 14.93 -23.21
N LYS A 751 25.00 14.61 -22.10
CA LYS A 751 25.24 13.23 -21.63
C LYS A 751 24.50 12.98 -20.32
N VAL A 752 24.15 11.73 -20.03
CA VAL A 752 23.49 11.38 -18.77
C VAL A 752 24.49 10.75 -17.82
N TYR A 753 24.57 11.27 -16.60
CA TYR A 753 25.39 10.69 -15.53
C TYR A 753 24.49 10.03 -14.48
N VAL A 754 24.78 8.76 -14.17
CA VAL A 754 24.08 8.03 -13.10
C VAL A 754 24.27 8.75 -11.76
N GLY A 755 23.17 8.99 -11.05
CA GLY A 755 23.17 9.65 -9.76
C GLY A 755 23.78 8.82 -8.64
N PHE A 756 24.35 9.47 -7.64
CA PHE A 756 24.95 8.81 -6.47
C PHE A 756 23.96 7.94 -5.68
N ILE A 757 22.66 8.24 -5.76
CA ILE A 757 21.60 7.46 -5.11
C ILE A 757 21.57 5.98 -5.50
N HIS A 758 22.12 5.62 -6.66
CA HIS A 758 22.15 4.24 -7.15
C HIS A 758 23.34 3.42 -6.63
N ILE A 759 24.31 4.06 -5.96
CA ILE A 759 25.48 3.37 -5.42
C ILE A 759 25.12 2.68 -4.11
N GLN A 760 25.29 1.36 -4.06
CA GLN A 760 25.08 0.57 -2.86
C GLN A 760 26.12 0.93 -1.80
N SER A 761 25.67 1.05 -0.55
CA SER A 761 26.51 1.31 0.63
C SER A 761 27.22 2.67 0.66
N ILE A 762 26.88 3.61 -0.24
CA ILE A 762 27.31 5.00 -0.12
C ILE A 762 26.55 5.71 1.01
N GLN A 763 27.23 6.56 1.76
CA GLN A 763 26.64 7.35 2.84
C GLN A 763 26.01 8.63 2.31
N GLN A 764 24.75 8.90 2.67
CA GLN A 764 24.05 10.13 2.28
C GLN A 764 24.85 11.38 2.68
N LYS A 765 25.36 11.43 3.92
CA LYS A 765 26.15 12.55 4.43
C LYS A 765 27.37 12.86 3.57
N LEU A 766 28.05 11.82 3.07
CA LEU A 766 29.21 11.99 2.20
C LEU A 766 28.76 12.59 0.86
N THR A 767 27.69 12.06 0.26
CA THR A 767 27.16 12.61 -0.99
C THR A 767 26.77 14.08 -0.85
N ASP A 768 26.07 14.44 0.22
CA ASP A 768 25.70 15.84 0.50
C ASP A 768 26.95 16.73 0.63
N THR A 769 28.00 16.21 1.28
CA THR A 769 29.30 16.90 1.41
C THR A 769 29.95 17.10 0.04
N ILE A 770 30.02 16.05 -0.79
CA ILE A 770 30.63 16.10 -2.13
C ILE A 770 29.98 17.19 -2.98
N LEU A 771 28.64 17.25 -2.98
CA LEU A 771 27.87 18.18 -3.79
C LEU A 771 28.00 19.62 -3.28
N ALA A 772 27.88 19.84 -1.96
CA ALA A 772 28.00 21.16 -1.36
C ALA A 772 29.42 21.74 -1.55
N GLU A 773 30.44 20.91 -1.33
CA GLU A 773 31.83 21.28 -1.49
C GLU A 773 32.14 21.63 -2.96
N ARG A 774 31.71 20.78 -3.92
CA ARG A 774 31.87 21.04 -5.36
C ARG A 774 31.18 22.33 -5.79
N SER A 775 30.01 22.62 -5.23
CA SER A 775 29.25 23.83 -5.54
C SER A 775 29.95 25.11 -5.03
N LEU A 776 30.63 25.03 -3.89
CA LEU A 776 31.32 26.18 -3.26
C LEU A 776 32.71 26.43 -3.84
N ASN A 777 33.49 25.37 -4.07
CA ASN A 777 34.92 25.46 -4.42
C ASN A 777 35.25 25.01 -5.85
N GLY A 778 34.24 24.62 -6.63
CA GLY A 778 34.40 24.18 -8.02
C GLY A 778 34.74 22.67 -8.17
N PRO A 779 35.03 22.21 -9.40
CA PRO A 779 35.30 20.79 -9.65
C PRO A 779 36.56 20.30 -8.93
N TYR A 780 36.60 19.00 -8.65
CA TYR A 780 37.76 18.34 -8.09
C TYR A 780 38.83 18.11 -9.16
N LEU A 781 40.08 18.38 -8.82
CA LEU A 781 41.20 18.33 -9.76
C LEU A 781 41.78 16.92 -9.91
N HIS A 782 41.93 16.21 -8.80
CA HIS A 782 42.46 14.84 -8.75
C HIS A 782 42.05 14.14 -7.45
N LEU A 783 42.48 12.88 -7.26
CA LEU A 783 42.12 12.06 -6.09
C LEU A 783 42.53 12.70 -4.76
N HIS A 784 43.75 13.26 -4.68
CA HIS A 784 44.25 13.90 -3.45
C HIS A 784 43.42 15.14 -3.04
N ASP A 785 43.14 16.05 -3.99
CA ASP A 785 42.26 17.21 -3.79
C ASP A 785 40.87 16.79 -3.25
N PHE A 786 40.29 15.72 -3.79
CA PHE A 786 39.04 15.17 -3.28
C PHE A 786 39.14 14.67 -1.82
N ILE A 787 40.21 13.95 -1.47
CA ILE A 787 40.39 13.41 -0.12
C ILE A 787 40.54 14.55 0.90
N GLU A 788 41.34 15.57 0.59
CA GLU A 788 41.54 16.72 1.49
C GLU A 788 40.27 17.54 1.68
N ARG A 789 39.53 17.81 0.60
CA ARG A 789 38.32 18.65 0.64
C ARG A 789 37.14 17.98 1.33
N THR A 790 37.06 16.65 1.31
CA THR A 790 35.90 15.89 1.82
C THR A 790 36.16 15.09 3.10
N ALA A 791 37.43 14.83 3.44
CA ALA A 791 37.83 13.93 4.54
C ALA A 791 37.12 12.56 4.49
N VAL A 792 36.95 12.02 3.28
CA VAL A 792 36.26 10.73 3.04
C VAL A 792 36.96 9.57 3.74
N GLY A 793 36.20 8.65 4.34
CA GLY A 793 36.76 7.41 4.92
C GLY A 793 37.10 6.35 3.87
N ILE A 794 38.06 5.46 4.16
CA ILE A 794 38.62 4.50 3.18
C ILE A 794 37.57 3.62 2.50
N GLU A 795 36.58 3.16 3.24
CA GLU A 795 35.53 2.27 2.71
C GLU A 795 34.71 3.00 1.63
N GLN A 796 34.33 4.25 1.90
CA GLN A 796 33.55 5.06 0.97
C GLN A 796 34.38 5.47 -0.25
N LEU A 797 35.65 5.82 -0.05
CA LEU A 797 36.58 6.11 -1.13
C LEU A 797 36.74 4.90 -2.06
N ASN A 798 36.94 3.71 -1.51
CA ASN A 798 37.06 2.48 -2.27
C ASN A 798 35.80 2.17 -3.10
N ILE A 799 34.60 2.45 -2.57
CA ILE A 799 33.34 2.31 -3.33
C ILE A 799 33.33 3.26 -4.53
N LEU A 800 33.67 4.53 -4.32
CA LEU A 800 33.68 5.56 -5.37
C LEU A 800 34.72 5.26 -6.47
N ILE A 801 35.90 4.75 -6.09
CA ILE A 801 36.90 4.33 -7.07
C ILE A 801 36.43 3.11 -7.87
N LYS A 802 35.90 2.07 -7.20
CA LYS A 802 35.46 0.83 -7.86
C LYS A 802 34.31 1.05 -8.83
N VAL A 803 33.38 1.96 -8.52
CA VAL A 803 32.30 2.36 -9.44
C VAL A 803 32.78 3.26 -10.58
N GLY A 804 34.05 3.68 -10.56
CA GLY A 804 34.68 4.49 -11.59
C GLY A 804 34.43 6.00 -11.45
N ALA A 805 34.11 6.51 -10.26
CA ALA A 805 33.75 7.92 -10.09
C ALA A 805 34.87 8.93 -10.39
N PHE A 806 36.12 8.46 -10.53
CA PHE A 806 37.33 9.25 -10.74
C PHE A 806 37.92 9.13 -12.16
N ARG A 807 37.14 8.68 -13.15
CA ARG A 807 37.59 8.55 -14.56
C ARG A 807 38.21 9.84 -15.13
N PHE A 808 37.80 11.01 -14.63
CA PHE A 808 38.35 12.31 -15.05
C PHE A 808 39.85 12.48 -14.76
N THR A 809 40.43 11.66 -13.89
CA THR A 809 41.87 11.69 -13.58
C THR A 809 42.75 11.03 -14.65
N GLY A 810 42.15 10.24 -15.56
CA GLY A 810 42.88 9.46 -16.57
C GLY A 810 43.60 8.22 -16.04
N LYS A 811 43.50 7.90 -14.74
CA LYS A 811 44.13 6.74 -14.11
C LYS A 811 43.20 5.52 -14.06
N THR A 812 43.78 4.32 -14.03
CA THR A 812 43.03 3.05 -13.90
C THR A 812 42.46 2.90 -12.49
N LYS A 813 41.41 2.07 -12.33
CA LYS A 813 40.81 1.82 -11.01
C LYS A 813 41.82 1.21 -10.04
N LYS A 814 42.68 0.31 -10.52
CA LYS A 814 43.71 -0.36 -9.73
C LYS A 814 44.77 0.63 -9.22
N GLN A 815 45.20 1.56 -10.07
CA GLN A 815 46.10 2.65 -9.68
C GLN A 815 45.46 3.54 -8.61
N LEU A 816 44.21 3.99 -8.82
CA LEU A 816 43.50 4.85 -7.89
C LEU A 816 43.24 4.17 -6.54
N LEU A 817 42.92 2.87 -6.53
CA LEU A 817 42.77 2.11 -5.27
C LEU A 817 44.09 2.07 -4.50
N TRP A 818 45.21 1.87 -5.19
CA TRP A 818 46.52 1.85 -4.54
C TRP A 818 46.87 3.23 -3.96
N GLU A 819 46.75 4.28 -4.77
CA GLU A 819 46.99 5.67 -4.35
C GLU A 819 46.07 6.08 -3.19
N GLY A 820 44.78 5.75 -3.27
CA GLY A 820 43.80 6.07 -2.23
C GLY A 820 44.11 5.40 -0.89
N ASN A 821 44.47 4.10 -0.91
CA ASN A 821 44.88 3.41 0.32
C ASN A 821 46.18 3.98 0.90
N PHE A 822 47.16 4.30 0.04
CA PHE A 822 48.42 4.89 0.49
C PHE A 822 48.23 6.29 1.09
N LEU A 823 47.51 7.17 0.40
CA LEU A 823 47.26 8.54 0.85
C LEU A 823 46.48 8.58 2.17
N GLN A 824 45.58 7.63 2.43
CA GLN A 824 44.89 7.55 3.71
C GLN A 824 45.74 7.01 4.86
N VAL A 825 46.71 6.14 4.58
CA VAL A 825 47.69 5.69 5.58
C VAL A 825 48.67 6.81 5.95
N MET A 826 48.99 7.70 5.00
CA MET A 826 49.84 8.87 5.25
C MET A 826 49.09 10.05 5.89
N ASN A 827 47.78 10.16 5.70
CA ASN A 827 46.91 11.17 6.31
C ASN A 827 46.46 10.78 7.75
N GLU A 828 47.38 10.34 8.61
CA GLU A 828 47.13 10.39 10.05
C GLU A 828 47.14 11.85 10.54
N GLU A 829 45.98 12.32 10.98
CA GLU A 829 45.69 13.59 11.69
C GLU A 829 46.30 14.88 11.12
N HIS A 830 45.84 15.34 9.94
CA HIS A 830 45.89 16.77 9.64
C HIS A 830 44.53 17.24 9.14
N VAL A 831 43.72 17.78 10.05
CA VAL A 831 42.62 18.69 9.70
C VAL A 831 43.23 20.08 9.68
N PRO A 832 43.49 20.72 8.52
CA PRO A 832 43.92 22.10 8.53
C PRO A 832 42.69 22.94 8.92
N GLU A 833 42.73 23.62 10.07
CA GLU A 833 41.73 24.64 10.44
C GLU A 833 41.75 25.86 9.47
N ARG A 834 42.65 25.90 8.48
CA ARG A 834 42.82 26.98 7.52
C ARG A 834 43.25 26.47 6.14
N GLN A 835 42.83 27.17 5.09
CA GLN A 835 43.37 27.01 3.72
C GLN A 835 44.90 27.08 3.73
N ALA A 836 45.56 26.06 3.20
CA ALA A 836 47.01 26.04 3.07
C ALA A 836 47.47 27.19 2.15
N LEU A 837 48.42 28.00 2.62
CA LEU A 837 49.02 29.11 1.86
C LEU A 837 49.94 28.62 0.72
N PHE A 838 50.32 27.34 0.75
CA PHE A 838 51.18 26.68 -0.23
C PHE A 838 50.54 25.34 -0.60
N HIS A 839 50.48 25.02 -1.89
CA HIS A 839 50.06 23.71 -2.37
C HIS A 839 51.30 22.80 -2.42
N GLU A 840 51.26 21.68 -1.70
CA GLU A 840 52.26 20.62 -1.88
C GLU A 840 51.95 19.86 -3.17
N ASP A 841 52.98 19.58 -3.97
CA ASP A 841 52.82 18.78 -5.17
C ASP A 841 52.41 17.35 -4.80
N PRO A 842 51.40 16.76 -5.47
CA PRO A 842 50.94 15.41 -5.15
C PRO A 842 52.06 14.38 -5.37
N VAL A 843 52.22 13.47 -4.42
CA VAL A 843 53.23 12.39 -4.50
C VAL A 843 52.94 11.50 -5.72
N THR A 844 53.87 11.44 -6.66
CA THR A 844 53.78 10.60 -7.86
C THR A 844 54.47 9.24 -7.64
N PHE A 845 53.79 8.15 -7.99
CA PHE A 845 54.33 6.79 -7.94
C PHE A 845 54.50 6.22 -9.34
N ASP A 846 55.54 5.40 -9.53
CA ASP A 846 55.71 4.60 -10.74
C ASP A 846 55.20 3.18 -10.45
N LEU A 847 53.96 2.91 -10.85
CA LEU A 847 53.29 1.62 -10.64
C LEU A 847 53.52 0.70 -11.86
N PRO A 848 53.64 -0.62 -11.67
CA PRO A 848 53.63 -1.55 -12.80
C PRO A 848 52.33 -1.41 -13.59
N ASP A 849 52.34 -1.79 -14.87
CA ASP A 849 51.14 -1.80 -15.70
C ASP A 849 50.11 -2.77 -15.10
N LEU A 850 48.98 -2.21 -14.65
CA LEU A 850 47.88 -2.95 -14.04
C LEU A 850 46.71 -2.90 -15.03
N PRO A 851 46.62 -3.85 -15.97
CA PRO A 851 45.60 -3.80 -17.01
C PRO A 851 44.20 -3.89 -16.41
N ASP A 852 43.31 -3.05 -16.92
CA ASP A 852 41.87 -3.09 -16.62
C ASP A 852 41.18 -4.01 -17.63
N ASP A 853 40.28 -4.86 -17.11
CA ASP A 853 39.40 -5.70 -17.93
C ASP A 853 37.98 -5.09 -17.93
N PRO A 854 37.41 -4.74 -19.10
CA PRO A 854 36.03 -4.27 -19.20
C PRO A 854 35.00 -5.21 -18.55
N ILE A 855 35.25 -6.52 -18.53
CA ILE A 855 34.38 -7.50 -17.86
C ILE A 855 34.45 -7.31 -16.34
N GLU A 856 35.65 -7.13 -15.77
CA GLU A 856 35.84 -6.85 -14.35
C GLU A 856 35.08 -5.58 -13.93
N ASP A 857 35.13 -4.55 -14.78
CA ASP A 857 34.42 -3.30 -14.56
C ASP A 857 32.90 -3.48 -14.52
N MET A 858 32.33 -4.20 -15.49
CA MET A 858 30.90 -4.48 -15.52
C MET A 858 30.46 -5.36 -14.34
N LEU A 859 31.29 -6.30 -13.89
CA LEU A 859 31.03 -7.10 -12.68
C LEU A 859 31.03 -6.23 -11.42
N LYS A 860 31.93 -5.23 -11.34
CA LYS A 860 31.94 -4.25 -10.23
C LYS A 860 30.73 -3.32 -10.28
N GLU A 861 30.28 -2.91 -11.46
CA GLU A 861 29.02 -2.18 -11.63
C GLU A 861 27.83 -3.02 -11.18
N MET A 862 27.79 -4.32 -11.51
CA MET A 862 26.75 -5.22 -11.00
C MET A 862 26.77 -5.35 -9.48
N GLU A 863 27.95 -5.38 -8.86
CA GLU A 863 28.12 -5.42 -7.40
C GLU A 863 27.62 -4.12 -6.74
N LEU A 864 28.03 -2.97 -7.26
CA LEU A 864 27.85 -1.66 -6.61
C LEU A 864 26.60 -0.90 -7.04
N LEU A 865 26.13 -1.08 -8.27
CA LEU A 865 24.91 -0.46 -8.81
C LEU A 865 23.75 -1.46 -8.88
N GLY A 866 24.05 -2.76 -8.88
CA GLY A 866 23.07 -3.83 -9.09
C GLY A 866 22.84 -4.19 -10.56
N PHE A 867 23.49 -3.50 -11.50
CA PHE A 867 23.39 -3.73 -12.95
C PHE A 867 24.58 -3.10 -13.71
N PRO A 868 24.90 -3.58 -14.92
CA PRO A 868 25.97 -2.98 -15.72
C PRO A 868 25.50 -1.77 -16.54
N ILE A 869 26.39 -0.79 -16.72
CA ILE A 869 26.21 0.35 -17.64
C ILE A 869 26.57 -0.05 -19.08
N GLY A 870 27.28 -1.15 -19.31
CA GLY A 870 27.49 -1.73 -20.65
C GLY A 870 26.26 -2.47 -21.22
N ASN A 871 26.47 -3.23 -22.31
CA ASN A 871 25.49 -4.19 -22.80
C ASN A 871 25.60 -5.49 -21.98
N VAL A 872 24.55 -5.86 -21.25
CA VAL A 872 24.56 -7.04 -20.38
C VAL A 872 24.98 -8.31 -21.13
N PHE A 873 24.61 -8.47 -22.41
CA PHE A 873 24.94 -9.65 -23.20
C PHE A 873 26.45 -9.83 -23.46
N ASP A 874 27.29 -8.80 -23.24
CA ASP A 874 28.75 -8.96 -23.34
C ASP A 874 29.29 -9.87 -22.22
N LEU A 875 28.55 -9.98 -21.11
CA LEU A 875 28.86 -10.81 -19.94
C LEU A 875 28.44 -12.27 -20.08
N VAL A 876 27.64 -12.64 -21.08
CA VAL A 876 27.12 -14.02 -21.17
C VAL A 876 28.24 -15.00 -21.52
N ASP A 877 28.28 -16.12 -20.80
CA ASP A 877 29.21 -17.22 -21.07
C ASP A 877 28.63 -18.20 -22.13
N ASP A 878 28.23 -17.65 -23.28
CA ASP A 878 27.78 -18.40 -24.46
C ASP A 878 27.92 -17.54 -25.73
N ASP A 879 27.79 -18.16 -26.90
CA ASP A 879 27.86 -17.47 -28.18
C ASP A 879 26.47 -17.00 -28.64
N ILE A 880 26.25 -15.68 -28.55
CA ILE A 880 24.97 -15.04 -28.91
C ILE A 880 24.57 -15.27 -30.37
N THR A 881 25.50 -15.53 -31.28
CA THR A 881 25.24 -15.62 -32.73
C THR A 881 24.55 -16.93 -33.14
N LYS A 882 24.54 -17.93 -32.26
CA LYS A 882 23.95 -19.25 -32.51
C LYS A 882 22.43 -19.28 -32.39
N TYR A 883 21.83 -18.23 -31.84
CA TYR A 883 20.42 -18.22 -31.42
C TYR A 883 19.60 -17.24 -32.25
N PRO A 884 18.36 -17.59 -32.65
CA PRO A 884 17.48 -16.67 -33.33
C PRO A 884 17.01 -15.54 -32.39
N LEU A 885 16.85 -14.35 -32.95
CA LEU A 885 16.34 -13.16 -32.26
C LEU A 885 14.80 -13.16 -32.22
N ALA A 886 14.23 -12.35 -31.33
CA ALA A 886 12.78 -12.20 -31.16
C ALA A 886 12.09 -11.78 -32.48
N SER A 887 12.73 -10.94 -33.28
CA SER A 887 12.24 -10.49 -34.59
C SER A 887 12.08 -11.63 -35.62
N GLN A 888 12.81 -12.74 -35.44
CA GLN A 888 12.81 -13.89 -36.35
C GLN A 888 11.77 -14.95 -35.99
N LEU A 889 11.11 -14.85 -34.83
CA LEU A 889 10.14 -15.84 -34.36
C LEU A 889 8.93 -15.99 -35.29
N SER A 890 8.53 -14.91 -35.97
CA SER A 890 7.40 -14.96 -36.92
C SER A 890 7.61 -15.96 -38.05
N ALA A 891 8.84 -16.09 -38.54
CA ALA A 891 9.22 -17.05 -39.58
C ALA A 891 9.37 -18.50 -39.06
N LEU A 892 9.46 -18.67 -37.74
CA LEU A 892 9.69 -19.96 -37.07
C LEU A 892 8.42 -20.50 -36.39
N LEU A 893 7.24 -19.98 -36.76
CA LEU A 893 5.96 -20.39 -36.18
C LEU A 893 5.75 -21.90 -36.28
N GLY A 894 5.45 -22.54 -35.14
CA GLY A 894 5.23 -23.98 -35.07
C GLY A 894 6.49 -24.83 -35.02
N HIS A 895 7.68 -24.25 -35.25
CA HIS A 895 8.95 -24.94 -35.10
C HIS A 895 9.46 -24.89 -33.65
N GLU A 896 10.28 -25.88 -33.30
CA GLU A 896 11.04 -25.88 -32.05
C GLU A 896 12.33 -25.08 -32.24
N VAL A 897 12.59 -24.15 -31.33
CA VAL A 897 13.74 -23.25 -31.37
C VAL A 897 14.42 -23.23 -30.00
N THR A 898 15.72 -22.97 -29.99
CA THR A 898 16.45 -22.62 -28.76
C THR A 898 16.83 -21.15 -28.84
N VAL A 899 16.51 -20.37 -27.82
CA VAL A 899 16.83 -18.93 -27.73
C VAL A 899 17.71 -18.66 -26.51
N LEU A 900 18.61 -17.69 -26.63
CA LEU A 900 19.41 -17.17 -25.53
C LEU A 900 18.86 -15.81 -25.11
N VAL A 901 18.44 -15.70 -23.85
CA VAL A 901 17.65 -14.57 -23.38
C VAL A 901 18.04 -14.14 -21.96
N TYR A 902 17.85 -12.86 -21.65
CA TYR A 902 18.11 -12.26 -20.34
C TYR A 902 16.82 -12.03 -19.57
N LEU A 903 16.72 -12.60 -18.36
CA LEU A 903 15.47 -12.60 -17.59
C LEU A 903 15.17 -11.21 -16.99
N VAL A 904 14.05 -10.62 -17.40
CA VAL A 904 13.55 -9.36 -16.84
C VAL A 904 12.62 -9.63 -15.66
N THR A 905 11.58 -10.45 -15.87
CA THR A 905 10.58 -10.75 -14.84
C THR A 905 9.86 -12.05 -15.10
N THR A 906 9.27 -12.62 -14.05
CA THR A 906 8.41 -13.80 -14.14
C THR A 906 7.04 -13.53 -13.50
N LYS A 907 6.03 -14.25 -13.96
CA LYS A 907 4.70 -14.28 -13.35
C LYS A 907 4.33 -15.73 -13.04
N GLN A 908 4.25 -16.05 -11.77
CA GLN A 908 3.80 -17.36 -11.29
C GLN A 908 2.27 -17.42 -11.24
N THR A 909 1.69 -18.52 -11.70
CA THR A 909 0.25 -18.80 -11.61
C THR A 909 -0.01 -20.30 -11.43
N GLN A 910 -1.28 -20.69 -11.33
CA GLN A 910 -1.73 -22.08 -11.21
C GLN A 910 -2.67 -22.46 -12.35
N THR A 911 -2.63 -23.74 -12.75
CA THR A 911 -3.59 -24.30 -13.71
C THR A 911 -4.99 -24.39 -13.13
N ARG A 912 -6.02 -24.26 -13.98
CA ARG A 912 -7.42 -24.20 -13.54
C ARG A 912 -7.90 -25.51 -12.92
N GLU A 913 -7.60 -26.62 -13.57
CA GLU A 913 -8.15 -27.94 -13.23
C GLU A 913 -7.38 -28.61 -12.10
N LYS A 914 -6.04 -28.66 -12.20
CA LYS A 914 -5.19 -29.42 -11.27
C LYS A 914 -4.50 -28.55 -10.21
N LYS A 915 -4.65 -27.22 -10.28
CA LYS A 915 -3.97 -26.25 -9.39
C LYS A 915 -2.45 -26.40 -9.37
N GLU A 916 -1.87 -26.91 -10.45
CA GLU A 916 -0.43 -27.09 -10.57
C GLU A 916 0.25 -25.77 -10.95
N LEU A 917 1.47 -25.56 -10.46
CA LEU A 917 2.25 -24.35 -10.73
C LEU A 917 2.66 -24.23 -12.19
N MET A 918 2.53 -23.05 -12.76
CA MET A 918 3.06 -22.69 -14.09
C MET A 918 3.61 -21.26 -14.07
N HIS A 919 4.43 -20.91 -15.05
CA HIS A 919 5.07 -19.59 -15.11
C HIS A 919 4.96 -18.95 -16.49
N PHE A 920 4.88 -17.62 -16.52
CA PHE A 920 5.18 -16.81 -17.69
C PHE A 920 6.52 -16.12 -17.47
N GLY A 921 7.44 -16.29 -18.40
CA GLY A 921 8.73 -15.61 -18.39
C GLY A 921 8.72 -14.47 -19.40
N THR A 922 9.25 -13.32 -19.01
CA THR A 922 9.46 -12.17 -19.90
C THR A 922 10.94 -11.84 -19.91
N PHE A 923 11.52 -11.84 -21.11
CA PHE A 923 12.94 -11.70 -21.33
C PHE A 923 13.25 -10.63 -22.38
N LEU A 924 14.52 -10.23 -22.42
CA LEU A 924 15.12 -9.53 -23.56
C LEU A 924 16.02 -10.50 -24.33
N ASP A 925 16.10 -10.34 -25.65
CA ASP A 925 17.14 -10.96 -26.48
C ASP A 925 18.37 -10.05 -26.60
N ALA A 926 19.39 -10.51 -27.33
CA ALA A 926 20.63 -9.77 -27.54
C ALA A 926 20.46 -8.44 -28.31
N ALA A 927 19.33 -8.24 -28.99
CA ALA A 927 18.98 -6.98 -29.66
C ALA A 927 18.18 -6.04 -28.74
N GLY A 928 17.92 -6.44 -27.49
CA GLY A 928 17.09 -5.66 -26.55
C GLY A 928 15.60 -5.71 -26.89
N GLU A 929 15.16 -6.70 -27.67
CA GLU A 929 13.77 -6.95 -28.02
C GLU A 929 13.13 -7.99 -27.10
N TRP A 930 11.81 -7.86 -26.95
CA TRP A 930 11.06 -8.66 -25.98
C TRP A 930 10.79 -10.07 -26.49
N LEU A 931 11.04 -11.05 -25.63
CA LEU A 931 10.69 -12.45 -25.86
C LEU A 931 9.94 -13.00 -24.65
N ASP A 932 8.68 -13.37 -24.86
CA ASP A 932 7.82 -13.95 -23.84
C ASP A 932 7.75 -15.48 -23.98
N THR A 933 7.73 -16.18 -22.84
CA THR A 933 7.68 -17.64 -22.79
C THR A 933 6.61 -18.15 -21.84
N VAL A 934 6.10 -19.35 -22.12
CA VAL A 934 5.10 -20.05 -21.30
C VAL A 934 5.66 -21.36 -20.80
N HIS A 935 5.70 -21.53 -19.48
CA HIS A 935 6.24 -22.70 -18.79
C HIS A 935 5.09 -23.47 -18.12
N PHE A 936 4.60 -24.52 -18.76
CA PHE A 936 3.57 -25.40 -18.19
C PHE A 936 4.11 -26.19 -16.97
N PRO A 937 3.24 -26.86 -16.18
CA PRO A 937 3.65 -27.49 -14.93
C PRO A 937 4.79 -28.49 -15.03
N GLU A 938 4.85 -29.27 -16.11
CA GLU A 938 5.94 -30.21 -16.34
C GLU A 938 7.29 -29.49 -16.52
N ALA A 939 7.36 -28.51 -17.42
CA ALA A 939 8.54 -27.69 -17.63
C ALA A 939 8.94 -26.92 -16.35
N THR A 940 7.95 -26.37 -15.63
CA THR A 940 8.18 -25.66 -14.36
C THR A 940 8.80 -26.55 -13.28
N ARG A 941 8.38 -27.81 -13.17
CA ARG A 941 8.93 -28.76 -12.18
C ARG A 941 10.33 -29.23 -12.56
N ASN A 942 10.55 -29.53 -13.84
CA ASN A 942 11.80 -30.10 -14.31
C ASN A 942 12.90 -29.03 -14.48
N TYR A 943 12.51 -27.81 -14.84
CA TYR A 943 13.41 -26.69 -15.15
C TYR A 943 12.94 -25.41 -14.44
N PRO A 944 12.98 -25.35 -13.09
CA PRO A 944 12.56 -24.17 -12.36
C PRO A 944 13.48 -22.97 -12.62
N PHE A 945 12.94 -21.76 -12.50
CA PHE A 945 13.74 -20.54 -12.54
C PHE A 945 14.76 -20.50 -11.40
N GLN A 946 15.98 -20.05 -11.70
CA GLN A 946 17.14 -20.03 -10.79
C GLN A 946 17.61 -18.59 -10.48
N GLY A 947 16.67 -17.64 -10.41
CA GLY A 947 16.93 -16.22 -10.18
C GLY A 947 17.18 -15.42 -11.46
N ARG A 948 17.66 -14.18 -11.32
CA ARG A 948 18.02 -13.34 -12.48
C ARG A 948 19.25 -13.87 -13.22
N GLY A 949 19.37 -13.55 -14.50
CA GLY A 949 20.50 -13.91 -15.35
C GLY A 949 20.07 -14.38 -16.75
N PHE A 950 21.03 -14.99 -17.44
CA PHE A 950 20.87 -15.53 -18.78
C PHE A 950 20.27 -16.92 -18.75
N TYR A 951 19.45 -17.22 -19.75
CA TYR A 951 18.79 -18.50 -19.92
C TYR A 951 18.84 -18.95 -21.38
N ARG A 952 19.17 -20.23 -21.59
CA ARG A 952 18.82 -20.94 -22.82
C ARG A 952 17.44 -21.53 -22.62
N VAL A 953 16.51 -21.16 -23.49
CA VAL A 953 15.14 -21.66 -23.48
C VAL A 953 14.88 -22.39 -24.79
N THR A 954 14.55 -23.66 -24.72
CA THR A 954 14.13 -24.46 -25.87
C THR A 954 12.62 -24.64 -25.81
N GLY A 955 11.95 -24.50 -26.95
CA GLY A 955 10.51 -24.65 -27.00
C GLY A 955 9.89 -24.38 -28.36
N LYS A 956 8.59 -24.61 -28.45
CA LYS A 956 7.82 -24.43 -29.68
C LYS A 956 7.34 -22.98 -29.80
N VAL A 957 7.57 -22.35 -30.95
CA VAL A 957 7.04 -21.03 -31.24
C VAL A 957 5.54 -21.10 -31.49
N THR A 958 4.78 -20.27 -30.79
CA THR A 958 3.34 -20.14 -30.94
C THR A 958 2.93 -18.70 -31.17
N MET A 959 1.72 -18.51 -31.68
CA MET A 959 1.16 -17.21 -31.98
C MET A 959 -0.28 -17.13 -31.50
N GLU A 960 -0.65 -16.00 -30.91
CA GLU A 960 -2.01 -15.68 -30.51
C GLU A 960 -2.30 -14.22 -30.85
N PHE A 961 -3.23 -13.98 -31.79
CA PHE A 961 -3.56 -12.64 -32.32
C PHE A 961 -2.32 -11.82 -32.72
N ASP A 962 -1.46 -12.42 -33.57
CA ASP A 962 -0.19 -11.84 -34.07
C ASP A 962 0.87 -11.51 -33.00
N VAL A 963 0.72 -12.05 -31.79
CA VAL A 963 1.74 -11.99 -30.74
C VAL A 963 2.41 -13.35 -30.63
N TYR A 964 3.74 -13.37 -30.81
CA TYR A 964 4.55 -14.58 -30.77
C TYR A 964 5.11 -14.85 -29.37
N SER A 965 5.17 -16.13 -28.98
CA SER A 965 5.76 -16.58 -27.72
C SER A 965 6.39 -17.96 -27.87
N VAL A 966 7.22 -18.38 -26.91
CA VAL A 966 7.82 -19.73 -26.89
C VAL A 966 7.20 -20.57 -25.77
N ILE A 967 6.54 -21.68 -26.12
CA ILE A 967 6.10 -22.67 -25.14
C ILE A 967 7.32 -23.53 -24.78
N THR A 968 7.79 -23.39 -23.55
CA THR A 968 9.05 -23.97 -23.09
C THR A 968 8.94 -25.47 -22.88
N THR A 969 9.87 -26.23 -23.48
CA THR A 969 10.08 -27.68 -23.27
C THR A 969 11.25 -27.92 -22.30
N SER A 970 12.33 -27.14 -22.43
CA SER A 970 13.47 -27.17 -21.51
C SER A 970 14.08 -25.78 -21.30
N MET A 971 14.73 -25.60 -20.16
CA MET A 971 15.41 -24.34 -19.82
C MET A 971 16.67 -24.61 -18.99
N ALA A 972 17.74 -23.89 -19.28
CA ALA A 972 18.98 -23.93 -18.51
C ALA A 972 19.51 -22.52 -18.25
N LYS A 973 19.93 -22.24 -17.01
CA LYS A 973 20.64 -21.00 -16.67
C LYS A 973 22.03 -21.02 -17.31
N VAL A 974 22.42 -19.91 -17.91
CA VAL A 974 23.76 -19.70 -18.51
C VAL A 974 24.61 -18.89 -17.55
N GLY A 975 25.90 -19.22 -17.51
CA GLY A 975 26.89 -18.52 -16.69
C GLY A 975 27.14 -17.08 -17.16
N ILE A 976 27.86 -16.36 -16.31
CA ILE A 976 28.48 -15.08 -16.65
C ILE A 976 29.98 -15.34 -16.78
N LYS A 977 30.63 -14.72 -17.76
CA LYS A 977 32.08 -14.79 -17.94
C LYS A 977 32.78 -14.41 -16.63
N GLN A 978 33.78 -15.19 -16.23
CA GLN A 978 34.61 -14.84 -15.08
C GLN A 978 35.75 -13.92 -15.52
N SER A 979 36.14 -13.01 -14.63
CA SER A 979 37.40 -12.28 -14.77
C SER A 979 38.54 -13.29 -14.81
N SER A 980 39.43 -13.16 -15.80
CA SER A 980 40.68 -13.92 -15.91
C SER A 980 41.69 -13.54 -14.84
#